data_AF-A0AAV7ZSK8-F1
#
_entry.id   AF-A0AAV7ZSK8-F1
#
_cell.length_a   1.000
_cell.length_b   1.000
_cell.length_c   1.000
_cell.angle_alpha   90.00
_cell.angle_beta   90.00
_cell.angle_gamma   90.00
#
_symmetry.space_group_name_H-M   'P 1'
#
loop_
_entity.id
_entity.type
_entity.pdbx_description
1 polymer ?
#
loop_
_entity_poly.entity_id
_entity_poly.type
_entity_poly.pdbx_seq_one_letter_code
_entity_poly.pdbx_strand_id
1 'polypeptide(L)'
;MSAYSTNWDLLHTIKYYKQEIYSLEKTELSQLELSGFIYAGSKNGGPIAFMVDFRKAVKQTSVILSNRIYVFSSSGKLLGEIDTKHCGKIIEIGWDKEDRLICVTLDSKIHIFSMFGDEIKEITVSKSLKITSSVYLCKIWETGVAILNQAGDILVADLFKEKSPALYTTLSSEKEIYDMDIIPAQFSNSREPEVLLSTSDGELLICIDLEKQSLQAVGTVVKLSLSPSGKILAYFTQGGKLVVTTLTHDKILLQFETKSPCPTKLVWCGTDSILCYWEKKNLLLMIGPNDTFVRYSYGDSICLIPEIDGIRIISNEACEFLSRVPQVIQSIFEIGSDSTGAMLFEASQYFQQRDSRADKIIREISKELDEGINECLIAAIHEFDLKRQNLLIKAASLGKSYVRNFNHDYFAEKIKEIRILNQIRMYLIGIPITYNQFKKMGVDNVIIKLLNHRNHVLAYEISKYLKLGSNKVLEKWACDKIKYSKSQSDEDEKIHDQIMEKLKETKSKVSFVEIAKVARDAGRESLAIKLIIHDPKSSNQVPLLLSMDKIEMALDEAINSGDNDLIYLILFHLLNEMSCSRITEKELFSKLQNREKAIQLLVLYWKQNKDEKNLKKLLEALEKYDDIAVMHIEKNFKDHKKKNVEDKIKNFKNASMKFEQSKKMIYKQISDEQIKLINVQVDLEKKKKNAIELKGQSVNETISTLIKNRDPKTANKVKRQFKVPDKRYWWITISTLAQNRMWENLLMFAESKNSPIGYEPFVRVCLKNLSKKEAKRYIPKIKNMKKKIDLYMELGMWKQATEGASTLKDEELLKQILQAKEISKKNKKTKKK
;
A
#
# COMPACT_ATOMS: atom_id res chain seq x y z
N MET A 1 -24.98 -48.12 -19.24
CA MET A 1 -25.43 -47.42 -18.02
C MET A 1 -25.19 -48.26 -16.76
N SER A 2 -25.49 -49.57 -16.74
CA SER A 2 -25.38 -50.41 -15.53
C SER A 2 -24.00 -50.46 -14.85
N ALA A 3 -22.88 -50.38 -15.59
CA ALA A 3 -21.54 -50.55 -15.02
C ALA A 3 -20.99 -49.35 -14.24
N TYR A 4 -21.65 -48.18 -14.25
CA TYR A 4 -21.14 -47.00 -13.55
C TYR A 4 -21.63 -46.93 -12.10
N SER A 5 -22.93 -47.17 -11.89
CA SER A 5 -23.55 -47.23 -10.57
C SER A 5 -23.14 -48.45 -9.76
N THR A 6 -22.58 -49.49 -10.39
CA THR A 6 -22.06 -50.68 -9.70
C THR A 6 -20.80 -50.42 -8.90
N ASN A 7 -20.10 -49.31 -9.17
CA ASN A 7 -18.90 -48.90 -8.44
C ASN A 7 -19.23 -47.93 -7.29
N TRP A 8 -20.50 -47.83 -6.91
CA TRP A 8 -20.95 -46.98 -5.82
C TRP A 8 -21.14 -47.82 -4.55
N ASP A 9 -20.45 -47.42 -3.49
CA ASP A 9 -20.57 -48.01 -2.17
C ASP A 9 -21.71 -47.33 -1.40
N LEU A 10 -22.68 -48.11 -0.93
CA LEU A 10 -23.79 -47.61 -0.14
C LEU A 10 -23.39 -47.54 1.34
N LEU A 11 -23.36 -46.32 1.89
CA LEU A 11 -23.16 -46.05 3.31
C LEU A 11 -24.47 -45.51 3.89
N HIS A 12 -25.23 -46.40 4.53
CA HIS A 12 -26.61 -46.16 4.96
C HIS A 12 -27.52 -45.78 3.77
N THR A 13 -27.81 -44.49 3.60
CA THR A 13 -28.67 -43.94 2.53
C THR A 13 -27.87 -43.14 1.51
N ILE A 14 -26.57 -42.92 1.77
CA ILE A 14 -25.71 -42.06 0.96
C ILE A 14 -24.77 -42.97 0.16
N LYS A 15 -24.65 -42.69 -1.13
CA LYS A 15 -23.74 -43.41 -2.02
C LYS A 15 -22.41 -42.68 -2.13
N TYR A 16 -21.32 -43.44 -2.06
CA TYR A 16 -19.96 -42.98 -2.22
C TYR A 16 -19.32 -43.69 -3.42
N TYR A 17 -18.30 -43.07 -3.99
CA TYR A 17 -17.53 -43.65 -5.08
C TYR A 17 -16.07 -43.27 -4.91
N LYS A 18 -15.19 -44.21 -5.25
CA LYS A 18 -13.75 -43.99 -5.31
C LYS A 18 -13.33 -43.97 -6.76
N GLN A 19 -12.75 -42.87 -7.20
CA GLN A 19 -12.31 -42.68 -8.57
C GLN A 19 -10.80 -42.55 -8.63
N GLU A 20 -10.15 -43.32 -9.50
CA GLU A 20 -8.76 -43.08 -9.88
C GLU A 20 -8.68 -41.82 -10.75
N ILE A 21 -7.85 -40.87 -10.33
CA ILE A 21 -7.65 -39.58 -11.01
C ILE A 21 -6.35 -39.59 -11.82
N TYR A 22 -5.27 -40.12 -11.23
CA TYR A 22 -3.98 -40.32 -11.90
C TYR A 22 -3.41 -41.68 -11.56
N SER A 23 -2.85 -42.36 -12.56
CA SER A 23 -1.97 -43.50 -12.34
C SER A 23 -0.58 -43.00 -11.95
N LEU A 24 -0.01 -43.58 -10.89
CA LEU A 24 1.28 -43.23 -10.30
C LEU A 24 2.35 -44.32 -10.49
N GLU A 25 2.01 -45.49 -11.05
CA GLU A 25 2.87 -46.69 -11.16
C GLU A 25 4.25 -46.48 -11.80
N LYS A 26 4.49 -45.34 -12.47
CA LYS A 26 5.76 -45.01 -13.14
C LYS A 26 6.27 -43.60 -12.81
N THR A 27 5.85 -43.07 -11.67
CA THR A 27 6.23 -41.73 -11.23
C THR A 27 7.42 -41.78 -10.27
N GLU A 28 8.02 -40.64 -9.98
CA GLU A 28 9.07 -40.55 -8.96
C GLU A 28 8.50 -40.86 -7.57
N LEU A 29 7.23 -40.55 -7.34
CA LEU A 29 6.53 -40.83 -6.07
C LEU A 29 6.40 -42.33 -5.82
N SER A 30 6.11 -43.16 -6.83
CA SER A 30 5.92 -44.61 -6.65
C SER A 30 7.19 -45.33 -6.18
N GLN A 31 8.35 -44.68 -6.27
CA GLN A 31 9.63 -45.21 -5.79
C GLN A 31 9.81 -45.04 -4.27
N LEU A 32 8.95 -44.29 -3.59
CA LEU A 32 9.02 -44.05 -2.15
C LEU A 32 8.25 -45.11 -1.34
N GLU A 33 8.84 -45.62 -0.27
CA GLU A 33 8.15 -46.50 0.69
C GLU A 33 7.35 -45.64 1.69
N LEU A 34 6.05 -45.42 1.42
CA LEU A 34 5.21 -44.44 2.13
C LEU A 34 5.07 -44.69 3.65
N SER A 35 5.25 -45.92 4.13
CA SER A 35 5.09 -46.29 5.56
C SER A 35 6.11 -45.63 6.51
N GLY A 36 7.25 -45.18 5.97
CA GLY A 36 8.34 -44.55 6.72
C GLY A 36 8.30 -43.02 6.75
N PHE A 37 7.31 -42.37 6.12
CA PHE A 37 7.29 -40.92 5.94
C PHE A 37 6.20 -40.23 6.77
N ILE A 38 6.54 -39.06 7.31
CA ILE A 38 5.59 -38.00 7.63
C ILE A 38 5.18 -37.36 6.29
N TYR A 39 3.88 -37.13 6.13
CA TYR A 39 3.36 -36.47 4.94
C TYR A 39 2.36 -35.39 5.29
N ALA A 40 2.29 -34.38 4.42
CA ALA A 40 1.25 -33.37 4.42
C ALA A 40 0.85 -33.06 2.99
N GLY A 41 -0.46 -33.03 2.71
CA GLY A 41 -1.00 -32.60 1.42
C GLY A 41 -1.66 -31.23 1.53
N SER A 42 -1.34 -30.33 0.61
CA SER A 42 -2.03 -29.05 0.50
C SER A 42 -3.40 -29.24 -0.14
N LYS A 43 -4.40 -28.50 0.34
CA LYS A 43 -5.81 -28.63 -0.07
C LYS A 43 -6.07 -28.24 -1.54
N ASN A 44 -7.28 -28.52 -2.00
CA ASN A 44 -7.80 -28.21 -3.34
C ASN A 44 -6.92 -28.79 -4.46
N GLY A 45 -6.46 -30.04 -4.30
CA GLY A 45 -5.59 -30.70 -5.28
C GLY A 45 -4.14 -30.20 -5.27
N GLY A 46 -3.71 -29.50 -4.22
CA GLY A 46 -2.35 -28.98 -4.07
C GLY A 46 -1.28 -30.08 -3.89
N PRO A 47 -0.01 -29.67 -3.78
CA PRO A 47 1.14 -30.58 -3.69
C PRO A 47 1.18 -31.37 -2.37
N ILE A 48 2.04 -32.38 -2.34
CA ILE A 48 2.21 -33.32 -1.21
C ILE A 48 3.68 -33.32 -0.83
N ALA A 49 3.96 -33.05 0.44
CA ALA A 49 5.31 -33.10 1.01
C ALA A 49 5.52 -34.41 1.77
N PHE A 50 6.71 -34.97 1.65
CA PHE A 50 7.16 -36.18 2.32
C PHE A 50 8.50 -35.94 3.01
N MET A 51 8.58 -36.32 4.28
CA MET A 51 9.80 -36.30 5.09
C MET A 51 9.93 -37.63 5.85
N VAL A 52 11.14 -38.18 5.95
CA VAL A 52 11.34 -39.43 6.71
C VAL A 52 10.96 -39.23 8.18
N ASP A 53 10.15 -40.14 8.73
CA ASP A 53 9.76 -40.10 10.15
C ASP A 53 10.86 -40.75 11.00
N PHE A 54 11.70 -39.92 11.63
CA PHE A 54 12.75 -40.39 12.55
C PHE A 54 12.20 -41.10 13.80
N ARG A 55 10.88 -41.00 14.09
CA ARG A 55 10.25 -41.69 15.22
C ARG A 55 9.93 -43.15 14.91
N LYS A 56 9.83 -43.50 13.63
CA LYS A 56 9.62 -44.88 13.17
C LYS A 56 10.98 -45.56 12.96
N ALA A 57 11.04 -46.89 13.06
CA ALA A 57 12.26 -47.62 12.75
C ALA A 57 12.53 -47.54 11.23
N VAL A 58 13.62 -46.90 10.83
CA VAL A 58 13.94 -46.59 9.43
C VAL A 58 14.97 -47.60 8.90
N LYS A 59 14.76 -48.19 7.70
CA LYS A 59 15.76 -49.02 7.00
C LYS A 59 16.95 -48.16 6.54
N GLN A 60 18.11 -48.77 6.34
CA GLN A 60 19.40 -48.10 6.08
C GLN A 60 19.39 -47.14 4.86
N THR A 61 18.63 -47.44 3.80
CA THR A 61 18.45 -46.59 2.60
C THR A 61 17.77 -45.25 2.91
N SER A 62 16.82 -45.24 3.84
CA SER A 62 16.08 -44.06 4.26
C SER A 62 16.83 -43.18 5.29
N VAL A 63 18.00 -43.62 5.76
CA VAL A 63 18.90 -42.79 6.60
C VAL A 63 19.58 -41.69 5.77
N ILE A 64 19.89 -41.95 4.49
CA ILE A 64 20.50 -40.96 3.57
C ILE A 64 19.49 -39.84 3.23
N LEU A 65 18.19 -40.17 3.21
CA LEU A 65 17.08 -39.28 2.90
C LEU A 65 16.56 -38.48 4.13
N SER A 66 17.09 -38.76 5.32
CA SER A 66 16.53 -38.28 6.61
C SER A 66 16.51 -36.76 6.81
N ASN A 67 17.30 -36.02 6.04
CA ASN A 67 17.40 -34.55 6.12
C ASN A 67 16.83 -33.87 4.87
N ARG A 68 15.88 -34.50 4.19
CA ARG A 68 15.27 -33.92 2.99
C ARG A 68 13.75 -34.01 3.04
N ILE A 69 13.11 -32.99 2.49
CA ILE A 69 11.67 -32.99 2.20
C ILE A 69 11.49 -33.03 0.69
N TYR A 70 10.72 -34.00 0.24
CA TYR A 70 10.33 -34.15 -1.17
C TYR A 70 8.93 -33.61 -1.37
N VAL A 71 8.76 -32.71 -2.33
CA VAL A 71 7.46 -32.15 -2.69
C VAL A 71 7.04 -32.68 -4.06
N PHE A 72 5.90 -33.34 -4.13
CA PHE A 72 5.31 -33.86 -5.37
C PHE A 72 3.99 -33.17 -5.70
N SER A 73 3.67 -33.09 -6.98
CA SER A 73 2.31 -32.83 -7.44
C SER A 73 1.40 -34.03 -7.17
N SER A 74 0.07 -33.84 -7.28
CA SER A 74 -0.87 -34.97 -7.13
C SER A 74 -0.74 -36.01 -8.24
N SER A 75 -0.15 -35.66 -9.39
CA SER A 75 0.15 -36.59 -10.48
C SER A 75 1.50 -37.31 -10.33
N GLY A 76 2.20 -37.14 -9.20
CA GLY A 76 3.44 -37.87 -8.88
C GLY A 76 4.72 -37.26 -9.45
N LYS A 77 4.66 -36.09 -10.10
CA LYS A 77 5.85 -35.34 -10.55
C LYS A 77 6.54 -34.66 -9.37
N LEU A 78 7.86 -34.82 -9.22
CA LEU A 78 8.66 -34.07 -8.25
C LEU A 78 8.70 -32.58 -8.60
N LEU A 79 8.31 -31.73 -7.66
CA LEU A 79 8.30 -30.27 -7.79
C LEU A 79 9.53 -29.62 -7.17
N GLY A 80 9.99 -30.15 -6.03
CA GLY A 80 11.11 -29.60 -5.29
C GLY A 80 11.66 -30.56 -4.25
N GLU A 81 12.93 -30.34 -3.91
CA GLU A 81 13.65 -31.05 -2.86
C GLU A 81 14.27 -30.00 -1.91
N ILE A 82 14.00 -30.14 -0.61
CA ILE A 82 14.46 -29.20 0.42
C ILE A 82 15.50 -29.92 1.28
N ASP A 83 16.72 -29.39 1.35
CA ASP A 83 17.70 -29.82 2.36
C ASP A 83 17.38 -29.15 3.69
N THR A 84 17.11 -29.93 4.73
CA THR A 84 16.69 -29.44 6.05
C THR A 84 17.80 -29.49 7.10
N LYS A 85 19.05 -29.72 6.70
CA LYS A 85 20.19 -29.80 7.65
C LYS A 85 20.35 -28.56 8.51
N HIS A 86 20.11 -27.37 7.95
CA HIS A 86 20.26 -26.10 8.67
C HIS A 86 19.06 -25.77 9.56
N CYS A 87 17.89 -26.34 9.30
CA CYS A 87 16.66 -26.06 10.05
C CYS A 87 16.64 -26.71 11.44
N GLY A 88 17.50 -27.71 11.68
CA GLY A 88 17.41 -28.55 12.87
C GLY A 88 16.35 -29.65 12.72
N LYS A 89 15.93 -30.24 13.85
CA LYS A 89 15.06 -31.41 13.85
C LYS A 89 13.59 -31.01 13.67
N ILE A 90 13.04 -31.24 12.48
CA ILE A 90 11.63 -30.97 12.14
C ILE A 90 10.74 -32.07 12.73
N ILE A 91 9.64 -31.69 13.37
CA ILE A 91 8.67 -32.61 14.00
C ILE A 91 7.40 -32.76 13.16
N GLU A 92 6.93 -31.64 12.59
CA GLU A 92 5.67 -31.58 11.88
C GLU A 92 5.81 -30.75 10.62
N ILE A 93 5.12 -31.18 9.56
CA ILE A 93 5.06 -30.48 8.28
C ILE A 93 3.60 -30.25 7.89
N GLY A 94 3.32 -29.15 7.22
CA GLY A 94 1.96 -28.77 6.85
C GLY A 94 1.95 -27.73 5.74
N TRP A 95 0.77 -27.42 5.23
CA TRP A 95 0.60 -26.44 4.17
C TRP A 95 -0.36 -25.34 4.60
N ASP A 96 -0.08 -24.13 4.16
CA ASP A 96 -1.03 -23.04 4.26
C ASP A 96 -1.96 -22.95 3.05
N LYS A 97 -2.90 -22.01 3.08
CA LYS A 97 -3.84 -21.77 1.96
C LYS A 97 -3.18 -21.28 0.65
N GLU A 98 -1.92 -20.85 0.67
CA GLU A 98 -1.19 -20.37 -0.51
C GLU A 98 -0.26 -21.43 -1.11
N ASP A 99 -0.33 -22.67 -0.63
CA ASP A 99 0.57 -23.78 -0.97
C ASP A 99 2.04 -23.49 -0.58
N ARG A 100 2.27 -22.81 0.55
CA ARG A 100 3.60 -22.71 1.17
C ARG A 100 3.75 -23.80 2.22
N LEU A 101 4.89 -24.49 2.18
CA LEU A 101 5.21 -25.57 3.10
C LEU A 101 5.68 -24.97 4.43
N ILE A 102 5.04 -25.37 5.51
CA ILE A 102 5.36 -24.98 6.88
C ILE A 102 6.03 -26.16 7.56
N CYS A 103 7.20 -25.93 8.15
CA CYS A 103 7.95 -26.91 8.92
C CYS A 103 8.15 -26.39 10.34
N VAL A 104 7.80 -27.20 11.35
CA VAL A 104 7.96 -26.85 12.75
C VAL A 104 9.05 -27.71 13.38
N THR A 105 10.02 -27.08 14.02
CA THR A 105 11.19 -27.73 14.61
C THR A 105 11.00 -28.03 16.10
N LEU A 106 11.85 -28.90 16.63
CA LEU A 106 11.87 -29.28 18.05
C LEU A 106 12.11 -28.09 19.00
N ASP A 107 12.82 -27.06 18.55
CA ASP A 107 13.08 -25.81 19.28
C ASP A 107 12.04 -24.72 19.00
N SER A 108 10.83 -25.09 18.53
CA SER A 108 9.70 -24.17 18.28
C SER A 108 9.96 -23.11 17.22
N LYS A 109 10.88 -23.34 16.28
CA LYS A 109 11.05 -22.51 15.09
C LYS A 109 10.09 -22.96 13.99
N ILE A 110 9.65 -22.00 13.20
CA ILE A 110 8.77 -22.22 12.06
C ILE A 110 9.51 -21.78 10.81
N HIS A 111 9.83 -22.73 9.94
CA HIS A 111 10.39 -22.46 8.61
C HIS A 111 9.28 -22.53 7.57
N ILE A 112 9.24 -21.55 6.66
CA ILE A 112 8.27 -21.50 5.57
C ILE A 112 9.06 -21.62 4.26
N PHE A 113 8.74 -22.64 3.48
CA PHE A 113 9.33 -22.91 2.17
C PHE A 113 8.31 -22.76 1.05
N SER A 114 8.79 -22.41 -0.14
CA SER A 114 8.02 -22.58 -1.37
C SER A 114 7.90 -24.07 -1.71
N MET A 115 6.89 -24.44 -2.50
CA MET A 115 6.73 -25.81 -2.99
C MET A 115 7.89 -26.32 -3.88
N PHE A 116 8.77 -25.42 -4.33
CA PHE A 116 9.94 -25.74 -5.15
C PHE A 116 11.24 -25.83 -4.34
N GLY A 117 11.18 -25.50 -3.05
CA GLY A 117 12.25 -25.69 -2.09
C GLY A 117 12.99 -24.44 -1.63
N ASP A 118 12.65 -23.26 -2.18
CA ASP A 118 13.20 -21.99 -1.70
C ASP A 118 12.71 -21.66 -0.29
N GLU A 119 13.60 -21.34 0.65
CA GLU A 119 13.22 -20.85 1.98
C GLU A 119 12.73 -19.40 1.89
N ILE A 120 11.49 -19.18 2.32
CA ILE A 120 10.83 -17.87 2.28
C ILE A 120 11.11 -17.09 3.56
N LYS A 121 10.97 -17.75 4.72
CA LYS A 121 11.06 -17.10 6.03
C LYS A 121 11.31 -18.11 7.14
N GLU A 122 12.11 -17.69 8.13
CA GLU A 122 12.20 -18.31 9.44
C GLU A 122 11.49 -17.42 10.47
N ILE A 123 10.61 -18.01 11.28
CA ILE A 123 9.91 -17.33 12.37
C ILE A 123 10.29 -18.00 13.67
N THR A 124 10.78 -17.19 14.61
CA THR A 124 11.14 -17.62 15.96
C THR A 124 10.15 -17.05 16.98
N VAL A 125 9.99 -17.75 18.11
CA VAL A 125 9.19 -17.28 19.24
C VAL A 125 9.75 -15.93 19.73
N SER A 126 8.87 -15.00 20.09
CA SER A 126 9.28 -13.65 20.50
C SER A 126 10.29 -13.69 21.66
N LYS A 127 11.37 -12.89 21.57
CA LYS A 127 12.48 -12.85 22.55
C LYS A 127 12.05 -12.60 24.01
N SER A 128 10.86 -12.03 24.23
CA SER A 128 10.26 -11.82 25.56
C SER A 128 9.85 -13.12 26.25
N LEU A 129 9.45 -14.12 25.47
CA LEU A 129 9.07 -15.45 25.92
C LEU A 129 10.35 -16.30 25.92
N LYS A 130 11.07 -16.38 27.04
CA LYS A 130 12.26 -17.24 27.22
C LYS A 130 11.88 -18.72 27.27
N ILE A 131 11.27 -19.23 26.19
CA ILE A 131 10.80 -20.60 26.10
C ILE A 131 11.94 -21.45 25.56
N THR A 132 12.49 -22.32 26.42
CA THR A 132 13.56 -23.26 26.08
C THR A 132 13.04 -24.70 25.96
N SER A 133 11.77 -24.92 26.24
CA SER A 133 11.15 -26.24 26.26
C SER A 133 10.89 -26.73 24.84
N SER A 134 11.17 -28.01 24.59
CA SER A 134 10.98 -28.60 23.28
C SER A 134 9.50 -28.81 22.94
N VAL A 135 9.18 -28.85 21.65
CA VAL A 135 7.81 -29.08 21.17
C VAL A 135 7.35 -30.49 21.52
N TYR A 136 6.16 -30.58 22.12
CA TYR A 136 5.48 -31.84 22.47
C TYR A 136 4.43 -32.21 21.41
N LEU A 137 3.48 -31.31 21.11
CA LEU A 137 2.48 -31.48 20.05
C LEU A 137 2.45 -30.24 19.15
N CYS A 138 2.13 -30.44 17.88
CA CYS A 138 2.03 -29.38 16.89
C CYS A 138 0.85 -29.65 15.96
N LYS A 139 0.11 -28.58 15.60
CA LYS A 139 -0.93 -28.63 14.59
C LYS A 139 -0.80 -27.44 13.66
N ILE A 140 -0.69 -27.74 12.38
CA ILE A 140 -0.63 -26.75 11.30
C ILE A 140 -2.00 -26.74 10.61
N TRP A 141 -2.56 -25.55 10.38
CA TRP A 141 -3.78 -25.37 9.59
C TRP A 141 -3.58 -24.26 8.55
N GLU A 142 -4.61 -24.04 7.72
CA GLU A 142 -4.55 -23.15 6.54
C GLU A 142 -3.99 -21.74 6.78
N THR A 143 -4.09 -21.20 7.99
CA THR A 143 -3.67 -19.83 8.29
C THR A 143 -2.64 -19.70 9.43
N GLY A 144 -2.24 -20.81 10.05
CA GLY A 144 -1.42 -20.72 11.26
C GLY A 144 -0.91 -22.05 11.81
N VAL A 145 -0.24 -21.92 12.95
CA VAL A 145 0.39 -23.04 13.68
C VAL A 145 0.06 -22.90 15.17
N ALA A 146 -0.24 -24.03 15.80
CA ALA A 146 -0.34 -24.16 17.26
C ALA A 146 0.69 -25.17 17.75
N ILE A 147 1.40 -24.82 18.81
CA ILE A 147 2.49 -25.58 19.40
C ILE A 147 2.20 -25.74 20.88
N LEU A 148 2.19 -26.97 21.38
CA LEU A 148 2.23 -27.29 22.80
C LEU A 148 3.64 -27.75 23.13
N ASN A 149 4.32 -27.08 24.07
CA ASN A 149 5.66 -27.46 24.50
C ASN A 149 5.62 -28.42 25.72
N GLN A 150 6.78 -28.99 26.07
CA GLN A 150 6.91 -29.88 27.24
C GLN A 150 6.70 -29.19 28.59
N ALA A 151 6.73 -27.86 28.66
CA ALA A 151 6.39 -27.11 29.87
C ALA A 151 4.88 -26.86 30.03
N GLY A 152 4.06 -27.24 29.04
CA GLY A 152 2.62 -27.02 29.04
C GLY A 152 2.20 -25.68 28.42
N ASP A 153 3.12 -24.91 27.83
CA ASP A 153 2.77 -23.67 27.14
C ASP A 153 2.18 -23.94 25.76
N ILE A 154 1.07 -23.28 25.46
CA ILE A 154 0.40 -23.27 24.16
C ILE A 154 0.79 -21.97 23.44
N LEU A 155 1.50 -22.12 22.33
CA LEU A 155 1.88 -21.03 21.44
C LEU A 155 1.06 -21.10 20.17
N VAL A 156 0.52 -19.96 19.74
CA VAL A 156 -0.25 -19.86 18.51
C VAL A 156 0.30 -18.73 17.64
N ALA A 157 0.47 -19.02 16.35
CA ALA A 157 0.96 -18.08 15.35
C ALA A 157 -0.03 -17.98 14.18
N ASP A 158 -0.50 -16.77 13.89
CA ASP A 158 -1.19 -16.44 12.64
C ASP A 158 -0.14 -16.01 11.61
N LEU A 159 0.16 -16.91 10.67
CA LEU A 159 1.24 -16.73 9.71
C LEU A 159 0.90 -15.67 8.64
N PHE A 160 -0.38 -15.37 8.43
CA PHE A 160 -0.81 -14.35 7.46
C PHE A 160 -0.75 -12.93 8.01
N LYS A 161 -0.89 -12.77 9.33
CA LYS A 161 -0.70 -11.47 10.00
C LYS A 161 0.77 -11.21 10.34
N GLU A 162 1.68 -12.08 9.90
CA GLU A 162 3.11 -12.05 10.23
C GLU A 162 3.39 -11.93 11.75
N LYS A 163 2.51 -12.49 12.58
CA LYS A 163 2.70 -12.49 14.02
C LYS A 163 3.62 -13.64 14.40
N SER A 164 4.65 -13.35 15.20
CA SER A 164 5.44 -14.40 15.86
C SER A 164 4.52 -15.23 16.76
N PRO A 165 4.84 -16.52 17.01
CA PRO A 165 4.12 -17.33 17.98
C PRO A 165 4.00 -16.59 19.31
N ALA A 166 2.76 -16.36 19.74
CA ALA A 166 2.43 -15.72 21.01
C ALA A 166 1.94 -16.78 22.00
N LEU A 167 2.27 -16.59 23.27
CA LEU A 167 1.72 -17.41 24.34
C LEU A 167 0.22 -17.14 24.46
N TYR A 168 -0.58 -18.18 24.25
CA TYR A 168 -2.02 -18.15 24.51
C TYR A 168 -2.27 -18.46 25.98
N THR A 169 -1.88 -19.65 26.43
CA THR A 169 -2.02 -20.05 27.83
C THR A 169 -0.99 -21.12 28.20
N THR A 170 -0.76 -21.30 29.49
CA THR A 170 0.01 -22.43 30.06
C THR A 170 -0.95 -23.41 30.75
N LEU A 171 -0.79 -24.70 30.48
CA LEU A 171 -1.51 -25.79 31.11
C LEU A 171 -0.88 -26.13 32.47
N SER A 172 -1.70 -26.56 33.43
CA SER A 172 -1.22 -27.10 34.70
C SER A 172 -0.62 -28.48 34.48
N SER A 173 0.58 -28.73 35.04
CA SER A 173 1.41 -29.94 34.84
C SER A 173 0.80 -31.28 35.27
N GLU A 174 -0.45 -31.32 35.74
CA GLU A 174 -1.06 -32.53 36.32
C GLU A 174 -1.71 -33.47 35.28
N LYS A 175 -2.09 -32.95 34.09
CA LYS A 175 -2.82 -33.72 33.08
C LYS A 175 -1.94 -34.03 31.87
N GLU A 176 -1.89 -35.30 31.46
CA GLU A 176 -1.24 -35.73 30.21
C GLU A 176 -2.15 -35.42 29.02
N ILE A 177 -1.59 -34.91 27.93
CA ILE A 177 -2.32 -34.52 26.72
C ILE A 177 -2.06 -35.55 25.62
N TYR A 178 -3.11 -36.15 25.06
CA TYR A 178 -2.97 -37.22 24.05
C TYR A 178 -2.98 -36.71 22.60
N ASP A 179 -3.80 -35.71 22.28
CA ASP A 179 -3.92 -35.18 20.92
C ASP A 179 -4.36 -33.72 20.95
N MET A 180 -4.15 -33.04 19.81
CA MET A 180 -4.46 -31.63 19.62
C MET A 180 -5.09 -31.39 18.24
N ASP A 181 -6.15 -30.58 18.21
CA ASP A 181 -6.72 -30.03 16.99
C ASP A 181 -7.03 -28.54 17.13
N ILE A 182 -7.35 -27.88 16.01
CA ILE A 182 -7.62 -26.45 15.99
C ILE A 182 -9.02 -26.20 15.45
N ILE A 183 -9.74 -25.30 16.12
CA ILE A 183 -10.97 -24.67 15.61
C ILE A 183 -10.55 -23.35 14.96
N PRO A 184 -10.52 -23.27 13.62
CA PRO A 184 -10.14 -22.05 12.93
C PRO A 184 -11.04 -20.86 13.30
N ALA A 185 -10.46 -19.66 13.29
CA ALA A 185 -11.14 -18.40 13.62
C ALA A 185 -12.47 -18.15 12.87
N GLN A 186 -12.63 -18.71 11.67
CA GLN A 186 -13.85 -18.57 10.87
C GLN A 186 -15.03 -19.42 11.38
N PHE A 187 -14.74 -20.40 12.23
CA PHE A 187 -15.72 -21.31 12.83
C PHE A 187 -15.85 -21.11 14.35
N SER A 188 -14.98 -20.31 14.95
CA SER A 188 -15.02 -19.99 16.37
C SER A 188 -15.99 -18.84 16.68
N ASN A 189 -16.53 -18.85 17.89
CA ASN A 189 -17.39 -17.75 18.36
C ASN A 189 -16.57 -16.51 18.72
N SER A 190 -15.35 -16.72 19.18
CA SER A 190 -14.37 -15.68 19.54
C SER A 190 -13.81 -14.92 18.34
N ARG A 191 -13.94 -15.46 17.11
CA ARG A 191 -13.23 -15.00 15.89
C ARG A 191 -11.70 -15.08 16.00
N GLU A 192 -11.21 -15.86 16.95
CA GLU A 192 -9.81 -16.21 17.13
C GLU A 192 -9.66 -17.74 17.02
N PRO A 193 -8.49 -18.27 16.66
CA PRO A 193 -8.30 -19.72 16.63
C PRO A 193 -8.39 -20.29 18.05
N GLU A 194 -9.16 -21.37 18.23
CA GLU A 194 -9.31 -22.03 19.54
C GLU A 194 -8.57 -23.38 19.50
N VAL A 195 -7.80 -23.69 20.55
CA VAL A 195 -7.00 -24.91 20.64
C VAL A 195 -7.78 -25.98 21.39
N LEU A 196 -8.05 -27.10 20.73
CA LEU A 196 -8.76 -28.25 21.29
C LEU A 196 -7.75 -29.33 21.70
N LEU A 197 -7.80 -29.76 22.96
CA LEU A 197 -6.89 -30.75 23.53
C LEU A 197 -7.68 -31.89 24.20
N SER A 198 -7.18 -33.12 24.08
CA SER A 198 -7.69 -34.27 24.82
C SER A 198 -6.77 -34.63 25.99
N THR A 199 -7.34 -34.77 27.19
CA THR A 199 -6.60 -35.05 28.43
C THR A 199 -6.77 -36.51 28.89
N SER A 200 -5.89 -36.95 29.80
CA SER A 200 -5.89 -38.32 30.34
C SER A 200 -7.10 -38.71 31.19
N ASP A 201 -7.75 -37.74 31.83
CA ASP A 201 -8.97 -37.91 32.62
C ASP A 201 -10.27 -37.93 31.78
N GLY A 202 -10.17 -37.82 30.45
CA GLY A 202 -11.31 -37.86 29.54
C GLY A 202 -12.04 -36.51 29.39
N GLU A 203 -11.39 -35.41 29.78
CA GLU A 203 -11.85 -34.06 29.44
C GLU A 203 -11.34 -33.63 28.05
N LEU A 204 -12.10 -32.73 27.43
CA LEU A 204 -11.72 -31.99 26.24
C LEU A 204 -11.58 -30.53 26.63
N LEU A 205 -10.36 -30.02 26.56
CA LEU A 205 -10.06 -28.63 26.87
C LEU A 205 -10.09 -27.80 25.59
N ILE A 206 -10.88 -26.73 25.60
CA ILE A 206 -10.90 -25.69 24.58
C ILE A 206 -10.21 -24.46 25.18
N CYS A 207 -9.07 -24.08 24.61
CA CYS A 207 -8.31 -22.91 25.04
C CYS A 207 -8.50 -21.76 24.05
N ILE A 208 -8.94 -20.62 24.58
CA ILE A 208 -9.17 -19.37 23.84
C ILE A 208 -8.35 -18.29 24.53
N ASP A 209 -7.18 -17.96 23.98
CA ASP A 209 -6.22 -17.08 24.62
C ASP A 209 -5.94 -17.53 26.08
N LEU A 210 -6.28 -16.70 27.08
CA LEU A 210 -6.15 -17.01 28.51
C LEU A 210 -7.31 -17.84 29.10
N GLU A 211 -8.44 -17.92 28.40
CA GLU A 211 -9.63 -18.63 28.86
C GLU A 211 -9.57 -20.12 28.52
N LYS A 212 -10.12 -20.94 29.44
CA LYS A 212 -10.18 -22.40 29.29
C LYS A 212 -11.58 -22.88 29.58
N GLN A 213 -12.15 -23.61 28.62
CA GLN A 213 -13.40 -24.33 28.79
C GLN A 213 -13.12 -25.84 28.78
N SER A 214 -13.70 -26.57 29.74
CA SER A 214 -13.62 -28.03 29.79
C SER A 214 -14.97 -28.64 29.42
N LEU A 215 -14.95 -29.68 28.59
CA LEU A 215 -16.11 -30.48 28.20
C LEU A 215 -15.83 -31.95 28.51
N GLN A 216 -16.82 -32.67 29.00
CA GLN A 216 -16.65 -34.09 29.32
C GLN A 216 -16.89 -34.96 28.08
N ALA A 217 -15.90 -35.76 27.69
CA ALA A 217 -16.03 -36.70 26.59
C ALA A 217 -16.55 -38.07 27.06
N VAL A 218 -17.01 -38.87 26.10
CA VAL A 218 -17.33 -40.28 26.31
C VAL A 218 -16.02 -41.08 26.40
N GLY A 219 -15.47 -41.18 27.61
CA GLY A 219 -14.22 -41.90 27.92
C GLY A 219 -12.95 -41.13 27.53
N THR A 220 -11.79 -41.74 27.78
CA THR A 220 -10.49 -41.12 27.51
C THR A 220 -10.23 -41.03 26.01
N VAL A 221 -10.09 -39.79 25.52
CA VAL A 221 -9.88 -39.49 24.10
C VAL A 221 -8.40 -39.54 23.76
N VAL A 222 -8.05 -40.32 22.74
CA VAL A 222 -6.65 -40.53 22.29
C VAL A 222 -6.39 -39.95 20.91
N LYS A 223 -7.43 -39.55 20.17
CA LYS A 223 -7.30 -38.93 18.85
C LYS A 223 -8.47 -38.05 18.51
N LEU A 224 -8.22 -36.88 17.94
CA LEU A 224 -9.19 -35.85 17.58
C LEU A 224 -9.19 -35.59 16.07
N SER A 225 -10.36 -35.22 15.54
CA SER A 225 -10.51 -34.75 14.16
C SER A 225 -11.73 -33.85 14.04
N LEU A 226 -11.49 -32.55 13.87
CA LEU A 226 -12.55 -31.57 13.61
C LEU A 226 -13.05 -31.67 12.16
N SER A 227 -14.36 -31.63 11.98
CA SER A 227 -14.99 -31.62 10.64
C SER A 227 -14.58 -30.40 9.82
N PRO A 228 -14.52 -30.50 8.48
CA PRO A 228 -14.21 -29.36 7.61
C PRO A 228 -15.18 -28.16 7.75
N SER A 229 -16.38 -28.37 8.28
CA SER A 229 -17.35 -27.31 8.57
C SER A 229 -17.15 -26.64 9.93
N GLY A 230 -16.27 -27.18 10.78
CA GLY A 230 -16.02 -26.68 12.14
C GLY A 230 -17.17 -26.87 13.14
N LYS A 231 -18.15 -27.72 12.83
CA LYS A 231 -19.40 -27.87 13.62
C LYS A 231 -19.46 -29.18 14.41
N ILE A 232 -18.80 -30.21 13.89
CA ILE A 232 -18.83 -31.57 14.39
C ILE A 232 -17.39 -31.99 14.70
N LEU A 233 -17.22 -32.71 15.81
CA LEU A 233 -15.96 -33.30 16.25
C LEU A 233 -16.08 -34.82 16.19
N ALA A 234 -15.10 -35.47 15.58
CA ALA A 234 -14.91 -36.91 15.68
C ALA A 234 -13.71 -37.19 16.59
N TYR A 235 -13.85 -38.15 17.48
CA TYR A 235 -12.75 -38.56 18.34
C TYR A 235 -12.75 -40.06 18.57
N PHE A 236 -11.54 -40.60 18.78
CA PHE A 236 -11.33 -42.01 19.07
C PHE A 236 -10.92 -42.18 20.53
N THR A 237 -11.55 -43.14 21.20
CA THR A 237 -11.31 -43.40 22.62
C THR A 237 -10.28 -44.52 22.82
N GLN A 238 -9.60 -44.52 23.97
CA GLN A 238 -8.67 -45.59 24.34
C GLN A 238 -9.35 -46.98 24.35
N GLY A 239 -10.66 -47.03 24.61
CA GLY A 239 -11.48 -48.23 24.58
C GLY A 239 -11.88 -48.73 23.19
N GLY A 240 -11.34 -48.17 22.10
CA GLY A 240 -11.59 -48.65 20.74
C GLY A 240 -12.90 -48.17 20.13
N LYS A 241 -13.49 -47.09 20.65
CA LYS A 241 -14.75 -46.52 20.15
C LYS A 241 -14.48 -45.24 19.36
N LEU A 242 -15.12 -45.13 18.20
CA LEU A 242 -15.25 -43.87 17.48
C LEU A 242 -16.51 -43.16 17.96
N VAL A 243 -16.39 -41.90 18.36
CA VAL A 243 -17.53 -41.06 18.76
C VAL A 243 -17.55 -39.82 17.88
N VAL A 244 -18.75 -39.42 17.47
CA VAL A 244 -19.00 -38.22 16.70
C VAL A 244 -20.02 -37.39 17.43
N THR A 245 -19.71 -36.12 17.66
CA THR A 245 -20.53 -35.22 18.47
C THR A 245 -20.50 -33.82 17.89
N THR A 246 -21.49 -33.01 18.22
CA THR A 246 -21.44 -31.56 18.01
C THR A 246 -20.27 -30.96 18.80
N LEU A 247 -19.68 -29.86 18.33
CA LEU A 247 -18.54 -29.22 19.01
C LEU A 247 -18.89 -28.78 20.44
N THR A 248 -20.14 -28.39 20.68
CA THR A 248 -20.73 -28.06 21.98
C THR A 248 -20.98 -29.26 22.89
N HIS A 249 -20.81 -30.48 22.38
CA HIS A 249 -21.05 -31.74 23.09
C HIS A 249 -22.49 -31.91 23.63
N ASP A 250 -23.46 -31.16 23.08
CA ASP A 250 -24.88 -31.28 23.42
C ASP A 250 -25.53 -32.51 22.78
N LYS A 251 -24.97 -33.02 21.67
CA LYS A 251 -25.55 -34.17 20.95
C LYS A 251 -24.47 -35.09 20.39
N ILE A 252 -24.48 -36.34 20.88
CA ILE A 252 -23.74 -37.44 20.27
C ILE A 252 -24.51 -37.89 19.00
N LEU A 253 -23.82 -37.85 17.86
CA LEU A 253 -24.36 -38.19 16.54
C LEU A 253 -24.07 -39.65 16.15
N LEU A 254 -22.95 -40.21 16.60
CA LEU A 254 -22.54 -41.59 16.33
C LEU A 254 -21.65 -42.11 17.46
N GLN A 255 -21.83 -43.38 17.83
CA GLN A 255 -20.91 -44.12 18.68
C GLN A 255 -20.69 -45.51 18.10
N PHE A 256 -19.53 -45.73 17.49
CA PHE A 256 -19.22 -46.94 16.76
C PHE A 256 -18.08 -47.72 17.42
N GLU A 257 -18.31 -48.98 17.77
CA GLU A 257 -17.29 -49.84 18.38
C GLU A 257 -16.44 -50.54 17.31
N THR A 258 -15.19 -50.10 17.15
CA THR A 258 -14.27 -50.71 16.17
C THR A 258 -13.60 -51.98 16.68
N LYS A 259 -13.58 -52.19 18.00
CA LYS A 259 -12.84 -53.27 18.69
C LYS A 259 -11.38 -53.40 18.24
N SER A 260 -10.80 -52.28 17.82
CA SER A 260 -9.46 -52.16 17.27
C SER A 260 -8.68 -51.10 18.05
N PRO A 261 -7.33 -51.17 18.05
CA PRO A 261 -6.52 -50.13 18.65
C PRO A 261 -6.73 -48.78 17.95
N CYS A 262 -6.21 -47.69 18.53
CA CYS A 262 -6.29 -46.35 17.93
C CYS A 262 -5.81 -46.35 16.47
N PRO A 263 -6.58 -45.78 15.52
CA PRO A 263 -6.18 -45.71 14.13
C PRO A 263 -4.99 -44.76 13.93
N THR A 264 -4.13 -45.09 12.97
CA THR A 264 -2.99 -44.25 12.58
C THR A 264 -3.47 -42.88 12.07
N LYS A 265 -4.60 -42.84 11.35
CA LYS A 265 -5.24 -41.59 10.92
C LYS A 265 -6.75 -41.64 11.19
N LEU A 266 -7.29 -40.52 11.65
CA LEU A 266 -8.72 -40.25 11.82
C LEU A 266 -9.02 -38.97 11.04
N VAL A 267 -9.72 -39.09 9.91
CA VAL A 267 -9.92 -37.98 8.97
C VAL A 267 -11.34 -37.99 8.42
N TRP A 268 -11.84 -36.81 8.08
CA TRP A 268 -13.15 -36.65 7.47
C TRP A 268 -13.10 -36.86 5.96
N CYS A 269 -14.16 -37.45 5.42
CA CYS A 269 -14.45 -37.48 3.99
C CYS A 269 -15.66 -36.57 3.72
N GLY A 270 -15.38 -35.34 3.28
CA GLY A 270 -16.38 -34.26 3.27
C GLY A 270 -16.86 -33.92 4.69
N THR A 271 -18.16 -33.73 4.87
CA THR A 271 -18.78 -33.43 6.18
C THR A 271 -19.59 -34.58 6.78
N ASP A 272 -19.77 -35.65 6.00
CA ASP A 272 -20.86 -36.62 6.24
C ASP A 272 -20.34 -37.98 6.75
N SER A 273 -19.05 -38.24 6.67
CA SER A 273 -18.45 -39.54 7.02
C SER A 273 -17.02 -39.41 7.51
N ILE A 274 -16.60 -40.41 8.30
CA ILE A 274 -15.28 -40.46 8.93
C ILE A 274 -14.53 -41.69 8.46
N LEU A 275 -13.23 -41.51 8.25
CA LEU A 275 -12.31 -42.55 7.84
C LEU A 275 -11.34 -42.86 8.98
N CYS A 276 -11.26 -44.14 9.32
CA CYS A 276 -10.26 -44.68 10.23
C CYS A 276 -9.27 -45.53 9.42
N TYR A 277 -7.98 -45.20 9.51
CA TYR A 277 -6.94 -45.93 8.80
C TYR A 277 -5.97 -46.62 9.76
N TRP A 278 -5.78 -47.92 9.58
CA TRP A 278 -4.82 -48.74 10.31
C TRP A 278 -3.69 -49.18 9.39
N GLU A 279 -2.57 -48.47 9.45
CA GLU A 279 -1.40 -48.66 8.58
C GLU A 279 -0.86 -50.09 8.62
N LYS A 280 -0.73 -50.70 9.81
CA LYS A 280 -0.22 -52.10 9.93
C LYS A 280 -1.09 -53.15 9.24
N LYS A 281 -2.36 -52.83 8.98
CA LYS A 281 -3.32 -53.73 8.31
C LYS A 281 -3.64 -53.29 6.88
N ASN A 282 -3.07 -52.17 6.42
CA ASN A 282 -3.46 -51.46 5.20
C ASN A 282 -4.99 -51.37 5.01
N LEU A 283 -5.69 -51.12 6.12
CA LEU A 283 -7.15 -51.13 6.18
C LEU A 283 -7.68 -49.71 6.39
N LEU A 284 -8.47 -49.24 5.43
CA LEU A 284 -9.22 -48.00 5.51
C LEU A 284 -10.70 -48.33 5.72
N LEU A 285 -11.26 -47.88 6.83
CA LEU A 285 -12.67 -48.07 7.18
C LEU A 285 -13.39 -46.73 7.10
N MET A 286 -14.38 -46.65 6.22
CA MET A 286 -15.31 -45.53 6.14
C MET A 286 -16.52 -45.82 6.99
N ILE A 287 -16.83 -44.93 7.94
CA ILE A 287 -17.91 -45.11 8.89
C ILE A 287 -18.92 -43.97 8.68
N GLY A 288 -20.17 -44.36 8.55
CA GLY A 288 -21.31 -43.47 8.39
C GLY A 288 -22.28 -43.55 9.56
N PRO A 289 -23.43 -42.88 9.46
CA PRO A 289 -24.47 -42.96 10.47
C PRO A 289 -25.02 -44.40 10.60
N ASN A 290 -25.66 -44.67 11.74
CA ASN A 290 -26.34 -45.93 12.06
C ASN A 290 -25.43 -47.18 11.94
N ASP A 291 -24.19 -47.07 12.42
CA ASP A 291 -23.19 -48.14 12.46
C ASP A 291 -22.89 -48.82 11.11
N THR A 292 -23.18 -48.11 10.02
CA THR A 292 -22.84 -48.57 8.66
C THR A 292 -21.38 -48.26 8.34
N PHE A 293 -20.73 -49.16 7.61
CA PHE A 293 -19.34 -48.98 7.21
C PHE A 293 -19.00 -49.62 5.87
N VAL A 294 -17.98 -49.08 5.20
CA VAL A 294 -17.38 -49.61 3.98
C VAL A 294 -15.89 -49.83 4.22
N ARG A 295 -15.34 -50.94 3.72
CA ARG A 295 -13.94 -51.34 3.91
C ARG A 295 -13.19 -51.24 2.59
N TYR A 296 -12.03 -50.58 2.61
CA TYR A 296 -11.07 -50.56 1.52
C TYR A 296 -9.74 -51.14 2.01
N SER A 297 -9.23 -52.12 1.26
CA SER A 297 -7.94 -52.75 1.52
C SER A 297 -6.94 -52.31 0.46
N TYR A 298 -5.71 -52.01 0.88
CA TYR A 298 -4.64 -51.59 -0.01
C TYR A 298 -3.45 -52.56 0.07
N GLY A 299 -2.70 -52.69 -1.03
CA GLY A 299 -1.44 -53.46 -1.05
C GLY A 299 -0.36 -52.77 -0.22
N ASP A 300 -0.25 -51.45 -0.37
CA ASP A 300 0.75 -50.60 0.29
C ASP A 300 0.12 -49.57 1.23
N SER A 301 0.98 -48.86 1.97
CA SER A 301 0.56 -47.75 2.80
C SER A 301 0.04 -46.57 1.98
N ILE A 302 -0.98 -45.89 2.48
CA ILE A 302 -1.62 -44.75 1.80
C ILE A 302 -1.49 -43.45 2.57
N CYS A 303 -1.51 -42.34 1.83
CA CYS A 303 -1.66 -41.00 2.38
C CYS A 303 -3.10 -40.51 2.22
N LEU A 304 -3.62 -39.86 3.26
CA LEU A 304 -4.99 -39.37 3.32
C LEU A 304 -4.99 -37.86 3.46
N ILE A 305 -5.56 -37.16 2.47
CA ILE A 305 -5.57 -35.70 2.42
C ILE A 305 -7.02 -35.24 2.37
N PRO A 306 -7.60 -34.81 3.51
CA PRO A 306 -9.00 -34.43 3.59
C PRO A 306 -9.26 -33.15 2.80
N GLU A 307 -10.35 -33.15 2.02
CA GLU A 307 -10.83 -32.03 1.24
C GLU A 307 -12.26 -31.65 1.67
N ILE A 308 -12.79 -30.53 1.15
CA ILE A 308 -14.12 -30.04 1.56
C ILE A 308 -15.28 -30.99 1.20
N ASP A 309 -15.11 -31.81 0.17
CA ASP A 309 -16.14 -32.64 -0.44
C ASP A 309 -15.75 -34.11 -0.60
N GLY A 310 -14.62 -34.50 -0.01
CA GLY A 310 -14.13 -35.87 -0.08
C GLY A 310 -12.73 -35.99 0.51
N ILE A 311 -11.99 -36.98 0.03
CA ILE A 311 -10.61 -37.22 0.42
C ILE A 311 -9.78 -37.62 -0.79
N ARG A 312 -8.58 -37.06 -0.90
CA ARG A 312 -7.55 -37.58 -1.81
C ARG A 312 -6.78 -38.68 -1.11
N ILE A 313 -6.69 -39.82 -1.77
CA ILE A 313 -5.95 -41.00 -1.33
C ILE A 313 -4.77 -41.17 -2.27
N ILE A 314 -3.57 -41.23 -1.73
CA ILE A 314 -2.34 -41.40 -2.51
C ILE A 314 -1.71 -42.72 -2.10
N SER A 315 -1.58 -43.62 -3.07
CA SER A 315 -0.79 -44.85 -2.95
C SER A 315 0.41 -44.80 -3.89
N ASN A 316 1.23 -45.85 -3.91
CA ASN A 316 2.28 -46.01 -4.91
C ASN A 316 1.73 -46.25 -6.32
N GLU A 317 0.49 -46.70 -6.44
CA GLU A 317 -0.14 -47.06 -7.72
C GLU A 317 -0.99 -45.93 -8.30
N ALA A 318 -1.68 -45.16 -7.46
CA ALA A 318 -2.69 -44.21 -7.91
C ALA A 318 -2.91 -43.02 -6.96
N CYS A 319 -3.33 -41.91 -7.56
CA CYS A 319 -4.02 -40.82 -6.88
C CYS A 319 -5.52 -41.00 -7.08
N GLU A 320 -6.23 -41.33 -6.01
CA GLU A 320 -7.66 -41.57 -6.01
C GLU A 320 -8.42 -40.47 -5.25
N PHE A 321 -9.69 -40.26 -5.61
CA PHE A 321 -10.60 -39.39 -4.89
C PHE A 321 -11.83 -40.17 -4.42
N LEU A 322 -11.99 -40.29 -3.11
CA LEU A 322 -13.17 -40.86 -2.48
C LEU A 322 -14.08 -39.73 -2.02
N SER A 323 -15.31 -39.72 -2.51
CA SER A 323 -16.29 -38.67 -2.18
C SER A 323 -17.72 -39.19 -2.26
N ARG A 324 -18.67 -38.39 -1.77
CA ARG A 324 -20.10 -38.66 -1.96
C ARG A 324 -20.43 -38.52 -3.44
N VAL A 325 -21.23 -39.44 -3.98
CA VAL A 325 -21.76 -39.33 -5.34
C VAL A 325 -22.66 -38.08 -5.41
N PRO A 326 -22.38 -37.11 -6.29
CA PRO A 326 -23.22 -35.93 -6.43
C PRO A 326 -24.66 -36.31 -6.82
N GLN A 327 -25.66 -35.61 -6.26
CA GLN A 327 -27.07 -35.96 -6.48
C GLN A 327 -27.47 -36.02 -7.96
N VAL A 328 -26.94 -35.11 -8.79
CA VAL A 328 -27.14 -35.09 -10.24
C VAL A 328 -26.54 -36.30 -10.96
N ILE A 329 -25.38 -36.79 -10.50
CA ILE A 329 -24.76 -38.02 -11.02
C ILE A 329 -25.60 -39.22 -10.62
N GLN A 330 -26.04 -39.25 -9.37
CA GLN A 330 -26.94 -40.29 -8.88
C GLN A 330 -28.23 -40.33 -9.70
N SER A 331 -28.87 -39.18 -9.90
CA SER A 331 -30.14 -39.09 -10.64
C SER A 331 -29.99 -39.55 -12.09
N ILE A 332 -28.88 -39.27 -12.77
CA ILE A 332 -28.71 -39.67 -14.18
C ILE A 332 -28.33 -41.14 -14.34
N PHE A 333 -27.48 -41.67 -13.47
CA PHE A 333 -26.86 -42.99 -13.66
C PHE A 333 -27.39 -44.09 -12.73
N GLU A 334 -28.28 -43.76 -11.78
CA GLU A 334 -28.95 -44.76 -10.96
C GLU A 334 -29.81 -45.70 -11.81
N ILE A 335 -29.72 -46.99 -11.53
CA ILE A 335 -30.41 -48.03 -12.28
C ILE A 335 -31.92 -47.83 -12.09
N GLY A 336 -32.63 -47.66 -13.21
CA GLY A 336 -34.08 -47.45 -13.20
C GLY A 336 -34.49 -46.02 -12.84
N SER A 337 -33.56 -45.04 -12.88
CA SER A 337 -33.96 -43.65 -12.70
C SER A 337 -34.86 -43.17 -13.85
N ASP A 338 -35.92 -42.49 -13.46
CA ASP A 338 -36.89 -41.80 -14.30
C ASP A 338 -36.68 -40.27 -14.33
N SER A 339 -35.52 -39.79 -13.85
CA SER A 339 -35.20 -38.37 -13.92
C SER A 339 -35.13 -37.88 -15.36
N THR A 340 -35.51 -36.63 -15.58
CA THR A 340 -35.43 -35.97 -16.89
C THR A 340 -34.02 -35.99 -17.47
N GLY A 341 -32.98 -35.85 -16.64
CA GLY A 341 -31.58 -35.99 -17.05
C GLY A 341 -31.22 -37.41 -17.48
N ALA A 342 -31.69 -38.44 -16.76
CA ALA A 342 -31.46 -39.85 -17.14
C ALA A 342 -32.13 -40.17 -18.49
N MET A 343 -33.40 -39.78 -18.66
CA MET A 343 -34.14 -39.97 -19.89
C MET A 343 -33.51 -39.22 -21.07
N LEU A 344 -33.08 -37.97 -20.87
CA LEU A 344 -32.37 -37.19 -21.89
C LEU A 344 -31.02 -37.83 -22.26
N PHE A 345 -30.28 -38.33 -21.27
CA PHE A 345 -29.04 -39.05 -21.48
C PHE A 345 -29.26 -40.32 -22.30
N GLU A 346 -30.28 -41.12 -21.98
CA GLU A 346 -30.67 -42.31 -22.75
C GLU A 346 -31.10 -41.95 -24.18
N ALA A 347 -31.96 -40.94 -24.34
CA ALA A 347 -32.37 -40.44 -25.65
C ALA A 347 -31.17 -40.04 -26.52
N SER A 348 -30.15 -39.42 -25.92
CA SER A 348 -28.89 -39.08 -26.59
C SER A 348 -28.11 -40.30 -27.06
N GLN A 349 -28.13 -41.41 -26.32
CA GLN A 349 -27.51 -42.66 -26.76
C GLN A 349 -28.26 -43.26 -27.95
N TYR A 350 -29.59 -43.34 -27.90
CA TYR A 350 -30.41 -43.81 -29.03
C TYR A 350 -30.24 -42.91 -30.27
N PHE A 351 -30.17 -41.60 -30.06
CA PHE A 351 -29.93 -40.65 -31.15
C PHE A 351 -28.58 -40.89 -31.84
N GLN A 352 -27.52 -41.15 -31.07
CA GLN A 352 -26.20 -41.49 -31.62
C GLN A 352 -26.21 -42.83 -32.39
N GLN A 353 -27.08 -43.77 -31.99
CA GLN A 353 -27.32 -45.04 -32.69
C GLN A 353 -28.28 -44.91 -33.89
N ARG A 354 -28.80 -43.71 -34.16
CA ARG A 354 -29.83 -43.43 -35.19
C ARG A 354 -31.13 -44.19 -34.98
N ASP A 355 -31.51 -44.37 -33.72
CA ASP A 355 -32.75 -45.04 -33.34
C ASP A 355 -33.88 -44.03 -33.11
N SER A 356 -35.04 -44.30 -33.73
CA SER A 356 -36.27 -43.51 -33.59
C SER A 356 -36.81 -43.39 -32.16
N ARG A 357 -36.41 -44.29 -31.24
CA ARG A 357 -36.79 -44.23 -29.82
C ARG A 357 -36.37 -42.92 -29.15
N ALA A 358 -35.29 -42.29 -29.61
CA ALA A 358 -34.82 -41.02 -29.10
C ALA A 358 -35.92 -39.93 -29.14
N ASP A 359 -36.61 -39.79 -30.27
CA ASP A 359 -37.65 -38.78 -30.44
C ASP A 359 -38.87 -39.04 -29.56
N LYS A 360 -39.19 -40.31 -29.28
CA LYS A 360 -40.28 -40.67 -28.35
C LYS A 360 -39.97 -40.17 -26.94
N ILE A 361 -38.78 -40.50 -26.44
CA ILE A 361 -38.35 -40.10 -25.09
C ILE A 361 -38.30 -38.58 -24.97
N ILE A 362 -37.75 -37.86 -25.97
CA ILE A 362 -37.67 -36.39 -25.95
C ILE A 362 -39.07 -35.75 -25.90
N ARG A 363 -40.05 -36.31 -26.62
CA ARG A 363 -41.43 -35.82 -26.57
C ARG A 363 -42.07 -36.03 -25.20
N GLU A 364 -41.80 -37.16 -24.55
CA GLU A 364 -42.29 -37.48 -23.20
C GLU A 364 -41.77 -36.47 -22.17
N ILE A 365 -40.48 -36.12 -22.23
CA ILE A 365 -39.84 -35.18 -21.28
C ILE A 365 -39.91 -33.70 -21.71
N SER A 366 -40.63 -33.38 -22.78
CA SER A 366 -40.57 -32.06 -23.44
C SER A 366 -40.92 -30.86 -22.54
N LYS A 367 -41.72 -31.05 -21.49
CA LYS A 367 -42.12 -29.99 -20.56
C LYS A 367 -41.02 -29.59 -19.56
N GLU A 368 -40.16 -30.53 -19.21
CA GLU A 368 -39.13 -30.39 -18.16
C GLU A 368 -37.72 -30.51 -18.76
N LEU A 369 -37.61 -30.34 -20.08
CA LEU A 369 -36.38 -30.54 -20.82
C LEU A 369 -35.26 -29.59 -20.38
N ASP A 370 -35.61 -28.35 -19.98
CA ASP A 370 -34.64 -27.39 -19.41
C ASP A 370 -33.98 -27.92 -18.13
N GLU A 371 -34.73 -28.62 -17.28
CA GLU A 371 -34.20 -29.24 -16.05
C GLU A 371 -33.27 -30.40 -16.41
N GLY A 372 -33.68 -31.29 -17.31
CA GLY A 372 -32.84 -32.39 -17.79
C GLY A 372 -31.54 -31.93 -18.46
N ILE A 373 -31.57 -30.82 -19.22
CA ILE A 373 -30.37 -30.20 -19.79
C ILE A 373 -29.44 -29.72 -18.68
N ASN A 374 -29.96 -29.02 -17.67
CA ASN A 374 -29.18 -28.51 -16.55
C ASN A 374 -28.59 -29.65 -15.71
N GLU A 375 -29.35 -30.71 -15.44
CA GLU A 375 -28.86 -31.91 -14.77
C GLU A 375 -27.68 -32.54 -15.52
N CYS A 376 -27.81 -32.75 -16.83
CA CYS A 376 -26.74 -33.28 -17.68
C CYS A 376 -25.49 -32.39 -17.67
N LEU A 377 -25.66 -31.06 -17.70
CA LEU A 377 -24.53 -30.11 -17.65
C LEU A 377 -23.83 -30.16 -16.30
N ILE A 378 -24.57 -30.09 -15.19
CA ILE A 378 -23.98 -30.11 -13.85
C ILE A 378 -23.29 -31.45 -13.60
N ALA A 379 -23.91 -32.56 -14.02
CA ALA A 379 -23.28 -33.87 -14.02
C ALA A 379 -21.95 -33.89 -14.79
N ALA A 380 -21.92 -33.33 -16.00
CA ALA A 380 -20.69 -33.26 -16.79
C ALA A 380 -19.56 -32.50 -16.05
N ILE A 381 -19.88 -31.46 -15.30
CA ILE A 381 -18.89 -30.68 -14.54
C ILE A 381 -18.27 -31.49 -13.39
N HIS A 382 -19.05 -32.35 -12.73
CA HIS A 382 -18.57 -33.21 -11.66
C HIS A 382 -17.71 -34.37 -12.15
N GLU A 383 -17.93 -34.85 -13.37
CA GLU A 383 -17.18 -35.99 -13.93
C GLU A 383 -15.70 -35.67 -14.19
N PHE A 384 -14.83 -36.60 -13.79
CA PHE A 384 -13.40 -36.59 -14.12
C PHE A 384 -13.09 -37.36 -15.42
N ASP A 385 -13.89 -38.38 -15.76
CA ASP A 385 -13.70 -39.14 -16.98
C ASP A 385 -14.19 -38.37 -18.20
N LEU A 386 -13.27 -38.08 -19.12
CA LEU A 386 -13.55 -37.28 -20.30
C LEU A 386 -14.56 -37.94 -21.25
N LYS A 387 -14.66 -39.29 -21.26
CA LYS A 387 -15.63 -39.99 -22.11
C LYS A 387 -17.06 -39.77 -21.58
N ARG A 388 -17.30 -40.03 -20.29
CA ARG A 388 -18.61 -39.80 -19.63
C ARG A 388 -19.01 -38.33 -19.68
N GLN A 389 -18.08 -37.42 -19.38
CA GLN A 389 -18.32 -35.98 -19.47
C GLN A 389 -18.78 -35.58 -20.88
N ASN A 390 -18.14 -36.08 -21.94
CA ASN A 390 -18.54 -35.80 -23.32
C ASN A 390 -19.93 -36.36 -23.66
N LEU A 391 -20.31 -37.53 -23.15
CA LEU A 391 -21.64 -38.09 -23.38
C LEU A 391 -22.74 -37.22 -22.73
N LEU A 392 -22.50 -36.72 -21.52
CA LEU A 392 -23.42 -35.82 -20.81
C LEU A 392 -23.56 -34.48 -21.54
N ILE A 393 -22.45 -33.89 -22.03
CA ILE A 393 -22.50 -32.65 -22.83
C ILE A 393 -23.28 -32.87 -24.13
N LYS A 394 -23.10 -34.02 -24.81
CA LYS A 394 -23.88 -34.36 -26.01
C LYS A 394 -25.37 -34.47 -25.71
N ALA A 395 -25.74 -35.06 -24.58
CA ALA A 395 -27.14 -35.14 -24.14
C ALA A 395 -27.74 -33.74 -23.89
N ALA A 396 -27.03 -32.89 -23.14
CA ALA A 396 -27.43 -31.50 -22.95
C ALA A 396 -27.55 -30.72 -24.27
N SER A 397 -26.61 -30.93 -25.21
CA SER A 397 -26.64 -30.30 -26.53
C SER A 397 -27.80 -30.79 -27.41
N LEU A 398 -28.20 -32.06 -27.27
CA LEU A 398 -29.38 -32.62 -27.95
C LEU A 398 -30.64 -31.95 -27.42
N GLY A 399 -30.83 -31.92 -26.09
CA GLY A 399 -32.00 -31.30 -25.46
C GLY A 399 -32.16 -29.84 -25.86
N LYS A 400 -31.05 -29.09 -25.89
CA LYS A 400 -31.01 -27.69 -26.33
C LYS A 400 -31.68 -27.46 -27.69
N SER A 401 -31.61 -28.40 -28.63
CA SER A 401 -32.19 -28.25 -29.97
C SER A 401 -33.73 -28.28 -30.01
N TYR A 402 -34.36 -28.76 -28.93
CA TYR A 402 -35.81 -28.87 -28.80
C TYR A 402 -36.44 -27.77 -27.94
N VAL A 403 -35.64 -26.93 -27.29
CA VAL A 403 -36.10 -25.81 -26.47
C VAL A 403 -36.08 -24.51 -27.28
N ARG A 404 -37.23 -23.81 -27.36
CA ARG A 404 -37.35 -22.56 -28.15
C ARG A 404 -36.63 -21.36 -27.51
N ASN A 405 -36.75 -21.18 -26.19
CA ASN A 405 -36.22 -20.01 -25.46
C ASN A 405 -35.10 -20.41 -24.48
N PHE A 406 -34.08 -21.09 -24.98
CA PHE A 406 -33.02 -21.64 -24.14
C PHE A 406 -31.98 -20.58 -23.73
N ASN A 407 -31.54 -20.60 -22.47
CA ASN A 407 -30.47 -19.71 -21.97
C ASN A 407 -29.08 -20.16 -22.47
N HIS A 408 -28.67 -19.66 -23.63
CA HIS A 408 -27.37 -19.96 -24.23
C HIS A 408 -26.18 -19.48 -23.40
N ASP A 409 -26.34 -18.39 -22.64
CA ASP A 409 -25.27 -17.81 -21.83
C ASP A 409 -24.90 -18.72 -20.66
N TYR A 410 -25.90 -19.25 -19.95
CA TYR A 410 -25.68 -20.21 -18.85
C TYR A 410 -25.00 -21.49 -19.34
N PHE A 411 -25.46 -22.05 -20.45
CA PHE A 411 -24.82 -23.23 -21.06
C PHE A 411 -23.38 -22.93 -21.45
N ALA A 412 -23.12 -21.79 -22.09
CA ALA A 412 -21.76 -21.40 -22.46
C ALA A 412 -20.87 -21.22 -21.23
N GLU A 413 -21.38 -20.64 -20.14
CA GLU A 413 -20.66 -20.50 -18.87
C GLU A 413 -20.26 -21.86 -18.28
N LYS A 414 -21.20 -22.81 -18.21
CA LYS A 414 -20.91 -24.17 -17.70
C LYS A 414 -19.89 -24.90 -18.56
N ILE A 415 -19.95 -24.78 -19.88
CA ILE A 415 -18.93 -25.34 -20.78
C ILE A 415 -17.57 -24.67 -20.58
N LYS A 416 -17.51 -23.37 -20.27
CA LYS A 416 -16.25 -22.68 -19.92
C LYS A 416 -15.64 -23.27 -18.65
N GLU A 417 -16.44 -23.47 -17.60
CA GLU A 417 -15.98 -24.09 -16.35
C GLU A 417 -15.43 -25.51 -16.58
N ILE A 418 -16.14 -26.35 -17.34
CA ILE A 418 -15.69 -27.71 -17.69
C ILE A 418 -14.31 -27.68 -18.37
N ARG A 419 -14.16 -26.81 -19.37
CA ARG A 419 -12.89 -26.68 -20.10
C ARG A 419 -11.76 -26.25 -19.18
N ILE A 420 -12.00 -25.30 -18.29
CA ILE A 420 -11.00 -24.82 -17.32
C ILE A 420 -10.61 -25.94 -16.36
N LEU A 421 -11.59 -26.64 -15.77
CA LEU A 421 -11.34 -27.78 -14.88
C LEU A 421 -10.51 -28.86 -15.57
N ASN A 422 -10.85 -29.23 -16.81
CA ASN A 422 -10.09 -30.22 -17.55
C ASN A 422 -8.64 -29.81 -17.77
N GLN A 423 -8.36 -28.54 -18.11
CA GLN A 423 -7.00 -28.05 -18.29
C GLN A 423 -6.18 -28.10 -16.99
N ILE A 424 -6.79 -27.71 -15.87
CA ILE A 424 -6.13 -27.74 -14.54
C ILE A 424 -5.85 -29.17 -14.09
N ARG A 425 -6.77 -30.10 -14.40
CA ARG A 425 -6.66 -31.54 -14.09
C ARG A 425 -5.75 -32.31 -15.05
N MET A 426 -5.24 -31.70 -16.12
CA MET A 426 -4.33 -32.41 -17.02
C MET A 426 -3.10 -32.89 -16.25
N TYR A 427 -2.65 -34.12 -16.54
CA TYR A 427 -1.51 -34.76 -15.85
C TYR A 427 -0.25 -33.88 -15.74
N LEU A 428 0.03 -33.07 -16.77
CA LEU A 428 1.17 -32.14 -16.80
C LEU A 428 1.05 -31.00 -15.79
N ILE A 429 -0.17 -30.57 -15.46
CA ILE A 429 -0.47 -29.56 -14.44
C ILE A 429 -0.64 -30.23 -13.07
N GLY A 430 -1.38 -31.34 -13.02
CA GLY A 430 -1.42 -32.24 -11.86
C GLY A 430 -2.23 -31.71 -10.67
N ILE A 431 -3.23 -30.85 -10.88
CA ILE A 431 -4.08 -30.29 -9.82
C ILE A 431 -5.50 -30.87 -9.95
N PRO A 432 -5.84 -31.96 -9.24
CA PRO A 432 -7.13 -32.67 -9.36
C PRO A 432 -8.24 -31.95 -8.57
N ILE A 433 -8.51 -30.69 -8.89
CA ILE A 433 -9.51 -29.89 -8.20
C ILE A 433 -10.93 -30.34 -8.56
N THR A 434 -11.80 -30.50 -7.57
CA THR A 434 -13.22 -30.81 -7.79
C THR A 434 -14.01 -29.55 -8.17
N TYR A 435 -15.22 -29.73 -8.70
CA TYR A 435 -16.09 -28.57 -8.99
C TYR A 435 -16.48 -27.79 -7.73
N ASN A 436 -16.74 -28.48 -6.61
CA ASN A 436 -17.08 -27.79 -5.35
C ASN A 436 -15.91 -26.96 -4.83
N GLN A 437 -14.69 -27.50 -4.92
CA GLN A 437 -13.46 -26.79 -4.57
C GLN A 437 -13.24 -25.58 -5.48
N PHE A 438 -13.41 -25.75 -6.79
CA PHE A 438 -13.32 -24.66 -7.77
C PHE A 438 -14.33 -23.54 -7.49
N LYS A 439 -15.59 -23.90 -7.20
CA LYS A 439 -16.66 -22.96 -6.87
C LYS A 439 -16.40 -22.22 -5.55
N LYS A 440 -15.95 -22.93 -4.51
CA LYS A 440 -15.63 -22.33 -3.20
C LYS A 440 -14.43 -21.39 -3.28
N MET A 441 -13.40 -21.77 -4.03
CA MET A 441 -12.18 -21.00 -4.18
C MET A 441 -12.41 -19.76 -5.06
N GLY A 442 -13.20 -19.89 -6.12
CA GLY A 442 -13.43 -18.85 -7.12
C GLY A 442 -12.27 -18.74 -8.12
N VAL A 443 -12.57 -18.24 -9.31
CA VAL A 443 -11.64 -18.21 -10.45
C VAL A 443 -10.37 -17.39 -10.14
N ASP A 444 -10.49 -16.27 -9.43
CA ASP A 444 -9.33 -15.43 -9.11
C ASP A 444 -8.30 -16.18 -8.26
N ASN A 445 -8.76 -16.95 -7.27
CA ASN A 445 -7.88 -17.75 -6.42
C ASN A 445 -7.36 -19.00 -7.15
N VAL A 446 -8.10 -19.54 -8.13
CA VAL A 446 -7.57 -20.56 -9.05
C VAL A 446 -6.41 -20.01 -9.87
N ILE A 447 -6.54 -18.79 -10.40
CA ILE A 447 -5.46 -18.12 -11.12
C ILE A 447 -4.25 -17.91 -10.20
N ILE A 448 -4.47 -17.43 -8.96
CA ILE A 448 -3.38 -17.29 -7.97
C ILE A 448 -2.71 -18.63 -7.68
N LYS A 449 -3.48 -19.71 -7.49
CA LYS A 449 -2.92 -21.06 -7.28
C LYS A 449 -2.07 -21.49 -8.47
N LEU A 450 -2.54 -21.29 -9.71
CA LEU A 450 -1.75 -21.59 -10.91
C LEU A 450 -0.47 -20.75 -10.99
N LEU A 451 -0.51 -19.48 -10.60
CA LEU A 451 0.67 -18.62 -10.54
C LEU A 451 1.68 -19.11 -9.49
N ASN A 452 1.22 -19.52 -8.31
CA ASN A 452 2.07 -20.09 -7.27
C ASN A 452 2.73 -21.40 -7.72
N HIS A 453 2.03 -22.19 -8.55
CA HIS A 453 2.56 -23.39 -9.22
C HIS A 453 3.42 -23.08 -10.47
N ARG A 454 3.72 -21.81 -10.74
CA ARG A 454 4.48 -21.33 -11.94
C ARG A 454 3.83 -21.70 -13.29
N ASN A 455 2.54 -22.02 -13.30
CA ASN A 455 1.75 -22.29 -14.51
C ASN A 455 1.21 -21.00 -15.15
N HIS A 456 2.11 -20.05 -15.46
CA HIS A 456 1.77 -18.70 -15.93
C HIS A 456 1.00 -18.69 -17.25
N VAL A 457 1.35 -19.59 -18.17
CA VAL A 457 0.70 -19.68 -19.50
C VAL A 457 -0.77 -20.05 -19.34
N LEU A 458 -1.07 -21.11 -18.57
CA LEU A 458 -2.44 -21.53 -18.33
C LEU A 458 -3.24 -20.45 -17.57
N ALA A 459 -2.64 -19.82 -16.57
CA ALA A 459 -3.24 -18.71 -15.84
C ALA A 459 -3.59 -17.52 -16.77
N TYR A 460 -2.70 -17.19 -17.72
CA TYR A 460 -2.92 -16.15 -18.72
C TYR A 460 -4.04 -16.52 -19.69
N GLU A 461 -4.03 -17.73 -20.24
CA GLU A 461 -5.05 -18.21 -21.18
C GLU A 461 -6.44 -18.28 -20.53
N ILE A 462 -6.54 -18.74 -19.26
CA ILE A 462 -7.80 -18.72 -18.51
C ILE A 462 -8.29 -17.27 -18.33
N SER A 463 -7.40 -16.35 -17.94
CA SER A 463 -7.74 -14.94 -17.75
C SER A 463 -8.28 -14.34 -19.05
N LYS A 464 -7.60 -14.59 -20.18
CA LYS A 464 -8.02 -14.13 -21.50
C LYS A 464 -9.35 -14.76 -21.94
N TYR A 465 -9.51 -16.06 -21.73
CA TYR A 465 -10.71 -16.82 -22.08
C TYR A 465 -11.96 -16.31 -21.34
N LEU A 466 -11.78 -15.90 -20.09
CA LEU A 466 -12.83 -15.33 -19.24
C LEU A 466 -12.94 -13.80 -19.34
N LYS A 467 -12.08 -13.14 -20.13
CA LYS A 467 -11.99 -11.67 -20.26
C LYS A 467 -11.68 -10.96 -18.93
N LEU A 468 -10.89 -11.60 -18.07
CA LEU A 468 -10.36 -11.03 -16.83
C LEU A 468 -9.07 -10.25 -17.10
N GLY A 469 -8.71 -9.35 -16.18
CA GLY A 469 -7.47 -8.58 -16.29
C GLY A 469 -6.22 -9.45 -16.11
N SER A 470 -5.34 -9.50 -17.11
CA SER A 470 -4.12 -10.32 -17.10
C SER A 470 -2.89 -9.62 -16.50
N ASN A 471 -3.01 -8.38 -16.02
CA ASN A 471 -1.86 -7.59 -15.56
C ASN A 471 -1.12 -8.27 -14.40
N LYS A 472 -1.86 -8.78 -13.40
CA LYS A 472 -1.26 -9.48 -12.24
C LYS A 472 -0.56 -10.77 -12.63
N VAL A 473 -1.06 -11.47 -13.65
CA VAL A 473 -0.44 -12.70 -14.18
C VAL A 473 0.92 -12.38 -14.79
N LEU A 474 0.98 -11.33 -15.61
CA LEU A 474 2.20 -10.88 -16.27
C LEU A 474 3.22 -10.30 -15.29
N GLU A 475 2.75 -9.54 -14.29
CA GLU A 475 3.57 -9.04 -13.19
C GLU A 475 4.25 -10.19 -12.43
N LYS A 476 3.48 -11.18 -11.99
CA LYS A 476 3.99 -12.34 -11.26
C LYS A 476 4.93 -13.19 -12.11
N TRP A 477 4.61 -13.39 -13.39
CA TRP A 477 5.51 -14.05 -14.35
C TRP A 477 6.85 -13.33 -14.47
N ALA A 478 6.85 -11.99 -14.60
CA ALA A 478 8.08 -11.20 -14.69
C ALA A 478 8.91 -11.32 -13.40
N CYS A 479 8.26 -11.24 -12.24
CA CYS A 479 8.91 -11.45 -10.94
C CYS A 479 9.57 -12.83 -10.85
N ASP A 480 8.85 -13.90 -11.22
CA ASP A 480 9.38 -15.27 -11.14
C ASP A 480 10.49 -15.48 -12.19
N LYS A 481 10.38 -14.90 -13.38
CA LYS A 481 11.44 -14.91 -14.41
C LYS A 481 12.74 -14.31 -13.89
N ILE A 482 12.67 -13.21 -13.14
CA ILE A 482 13.83 -12.57 -12.52
C ILE A 482 14.43 -13.46 -11.43
N LYS A 483 13.59 -13.95 -10.50
CA LYS A 483 14.03 -14.78 -9.36
C LYS A 483 14.76 -16.06 -9.79
N TYR A 484 14.27 -16.72 -10.84
CA TYR A 484 14.76 -18.04 -11.24
C TYR A 484 15.70 -18.03 -12.46
N SER A 485 16.01 -16.85 -12.99
CA SER A 485 17.10 -16.71 -13.96
C SER A 485 18.45 -16.84 -13.26
N LYS A 486 19.48 -17.39 -13.95
CA LYS A 486 20.80 -17.56 -13.35
C LYS A 486 21.46 -16.20 -13.17
N SER A 487 22.18 -16.00 -12.08
CA SER A 487 22.80 -14.70 -11.76
C SER A 487 24.08 -14.51 -12.59
N GLN A 488 23.95 -14.05 -13.82
CA GLN A 488 25.06 -13.54 -14.64
C GLN A 488 24.68 -12.17 -15.20
N SER A 489 25.59 -11.20 -15.12
CA SER A 489 25.35 -9.80 -15.53
C SER A 489 24.93 -9.67 -17.00
N ASP A 490 25.43 -10.55 -17.89
CA ASP A 490 25.07 -10.57 -19.32
C ASP A 490 23.65 -11.09 -19.59
N GLU A 491 23.00 -11.69 -18.57
CA GLU A 491 21.60 -12.10 -18.67
C GLU A 491 20.63 -10.96 -18.34
N ASP A 492 21.04 -9.92 -17.59
CA ASP A 492 20.13 -8.86 -17.15
C ASP A 492 19.55 -8.06 -18.33
N GLU A 493 20.35 -7.78 -19.36
CA GLU A 493 19.85 -7.11 -20.58
C GLU A 493 18.86 -8.00 -21.34
N LYS A 494 19.18 -9.29 -21.46
CA LYS A 494 18.29 -10.27 -22.13
C LYS A 494 17.00 -10.45 -21.36
N ILE A 495 17.04 -10.47 -20.02
CA ILE A 495 15.87 -10.59 -19.16
C ILE A 495 15.00 -9.35 -19.30
N HIS A 496 15.61 -8.15 -19.24
CA HIS A 496 14.93 -6.90 -19.48
C HIS A 496 14.21 -6.92 -20.83
N ASP A 497 14.91 -7.27 -21.91
CA ASP A 497 14.36 -7.24 -23.27
C ASP A 497 13.23 -8.26 -23.44
N GLN A 498 13.37 -9.47 -22.88
CA GLN A 498 12.31 -10.48 -22.87
C GLN A 498 11.06 -10.02 -22.12
N ILE A 499 11.22 -9.38 -20.96
CA ILE A 499 10.10 -8.84 -20.18
C ILE A 499 9.42 -7.72 -21.00
N MET A 500 10.19 -6.79 -21.55
CA MET A 500 9.66 -5.66 -22.30
C MET A 500 8.98 -6.08 -23.60
N GLU A 501 9.53 -7.05 -24.33
CA GLU A 501 8.91 -7.62 -25.53
C GLU A 501 7.54 -8.22 -25.20
N LYS A 502 7.47 -9.08 -24.16
CA LYS A 502 6.21 -9.72 -23.76
C LYS A 502 5.17 -8.74 -23.23
N LEU A 503 5.57 -7.73 -22.47
CA LEU A 503 4.65 -6.70 -21.98
C LEU A 503 4.13 -5.81 -23.12
N LYS A 504 4.96 -5.50 -24.13
CA LYS A 504 4.54 -4.76 -25.34
C LYS A 504 3.58 -5.56 -26.21
N GLU A 505 3.88 -6.84 -26.48
CA GLU A 505 3.01 -7.74 -27.25
C GLU A 505 1.60 -7.81 -26.66
N THR A 506 1.52 -7.87 -25.33
CA THR A 506 0.25 -8.01 -24.60
C THR A 506 -0.50 -6.69 -24.38
N LYS A 507 0.10 -5.54 -24.75
CA LYS A 507 -0.44 -4.18 -24.51
C LYS A 507 -0.89 -3.97 -23.06
N SER A 508 -0.22 -4.62 -22.13
CA SER A 508 -0.60 -4.63 -20.71
C SER A 508 -0.11 -3.37 -20.01
N LYS A 509 -0.89 -2.87 -19.05
CA LYS A 509 -0.53 -1.73 -18.20
C LYS A 509 -0.08 -2.26 -16.83
N VAL A 510 1.06 -2.93 -16.81
CA VAL A 510 1.65 -3.47 -15.58
C VAL A 510 2.41 -2.39 -14.83
N SER A 511 2.33 -2.40 -13.51
CA SER A 511 3.16 -1.55 -12.63
C SER A 511 4.54 -2.19 -12.52
N PHE A 512 5.61 -1.44 -12.80
CA PHE A 512 6.97 -1.98 -12.77
C PHE A 512 7.56 -2.00 -11.34
N VAL A 513 6.88 -1.37 -10.38
CA VAL A 513 7.31 -1.29 -8.97
C VAL A 513 7.65 -2.64 -8.38
N GLU A 514 6.72 -3.60 -8.45
CA GLU A 514 6.93 -4.90 -7.79
C GLU A 514 8.00 -5.73 -8.51
N ILE A 515 8.00 -5.66 -9.85
CA ILE A 515 9.03 -6.33 -10.69
C ILE A 515 10.42 -5.78 -10.35
N ALA A 516 10.56 -4.46 -10.24
CA ALA A 516 11.82 -3.80 -9.91
C ALA A 516 12.25 -4.04 -8.46
N LYS A 517 11.31 -4.09 -7.50
CA LYS A 517 11.61 -4.52 -6.12
C LYS A 517 12.16 -5.94 -6.08
N VAL A 518 11.53 -6.88 -6.80
CA VAL A 518 12.01 -8.26 -6.89
C VAL A 518 13.40 -8.33 -7.52
N ALA A 519 13.69 -7.54 -8.56
CA ALA A 519 15.04 -7.44 -9.13
C ALA A 519 16.07 -6.93 -8.10
N ARG A 520 15.72 -5.88 -7.33
CA ARG A 520 16.57 -5.34 -6.27
C ARG A 520 16.81 -6.38 -5.17
N ASP A 521 15.76 -7.03 -4.69
CA ASP A 521 15.85 -8.03 -3.61
C ASP A 521 16.62 -9.29 -4.05
N ALA A 522 16.64 -9.58 -5.37
CA ALA A 522 17.50 -10.59 -5.98
C ALA A 522 18.95 -10.12 -6.22
N GLY A 523 19.33 -8.92 -5.76
CA GLY A 523 20.66 -8.33 -5.92
C GLY A 523 20.98 -7.78 -7.32
N ARG A 524 19.99 -7.68 -8.21
CA ARG A 524 20.13 -7.19 -9.61
C ARG A 524 19.73 -5.73 -9.71
N GLU A 525 20.51 -4.86 -9.08
CA GLU A 525 20.19 -3.43 -8.97
C GLU A 525 20.16 -2.71 -10.34
N SER A 526 21.06 -3.08 -11.25
CA SER A 526 21.11 -2.56 -12.63
C SER A 526 19.81 -2.84 -13.40
N LEU A 527 19.30 -4.08 -13.31
CA LEU A 527 18.03 -4.49 -13.88
C LEU A 527 16.85 -3.76 -13.23
N ALA A 528 16.86 -3.62 -11.90
CA ALA A 528 15.82 -2.88 -11.17
C ALA A 528 15.69 -1.43 -11.65
N ILE A 529 16.82 -0.75 -11.88
CA ILE A 529 16.86 0.61 -12.41
C ILE A 529 16.31 0.68 -13.84
N LYS A 530 16.73 -0.25 -14.73
CA LYS A 530 16.21 -0.28 -16.11
C LYS A 530 14.70 -0.51 -16.16
N LEU A 531 14.16 -1.37 -15.29
CA LEU A 531 12.73 -1.66 -15.23
C LEU A 531 11.90 -0.51 -14.63
N ILE A 532 12.36 0.15 -13.56
CA ILE A 532 11.56 1.16 -12.87
C ILE A 532 11.35 2.42 -13.71
N ILE A 533 12.31 2.78 -14.58
CA ILE A 533 12.20 3.94 -15.50
C ILE A 533 11.00 3.80 -16.44
N HIS A 534 10.54 2.57 -16.70
CA HIS A 534 9.36 2.32 -17.52
C HIS A 534 8.02 2.45 -16.78
N ASP A 535 8.01 2.66 -15.46
CA ASP A 535 6.77 2.89 -14.71
C ASP A 535 6.16 4.25 -15.08
N PRO A 536 4.85 4.34 -15.37
CA PRO A 536 4.25 5.60 -15.79
C PRO A 536 4.17 6.67 -14.68
N LYS A 537 4.39 6.32 -13.40
CA LYS A 537 4.22 7.23 -12.27
C LYS A 537 5.55 7.53 -11.58
N SER A 538 6.03 8.77 -11.65
CA SER A 538 7.24 9.19 -10.92
C SER A 538 7.13 9.00 -9.39
N SER A 539 5.92 9.07 -8.82
CA SER A 539 5.66 8.80 -7.40
C SER A 539 6.00 7.36 -6.98
N ASN A 540 5.99 6.43 -7.93
CA ASN A 540 6.38 5.05 -7.74
C ASN A 540 7.90 4.85 -7.95
N GLN A 541 8.46 5.57 -8.93
CA GLN A 541 9.88 5.47 -9.27
C GLN A 541 10.79 6.04 -8.17
N VAL A 542 10.48 7.25 -7.68
CA VAL A 542 11.33 7.99 -6.74
C VAL A 542 11.61 7.23 -5.45
N PRO A 543 10.62 6.66 -4.73
CA PRO A 543 10.88 5.89 -3.51
C PRO A 543 11.76 4.66 -3.74
N LEU A 544 11.60 3.97 -4.86
CA LEU A 544 12.41 2.79 -5.17
C LEU A 544 13.85 3.18 -5.54
N LEU A 545 14.04 4.22 -6.35
CA LEU A 545 15.38 4.76 -6.66
C LEU A 545 16.11 5.24 -5.40
N LEU A 546 15.42 5.91 -4.48
CA LEU A 546 15.96 6.29 -3.18
C LEU A 546 16.40 5.07 -2.36
N SER A 547 15.61 4.00 -2.35
CA SER A 547 15.97 2.77 -1.64
C SER A 547 17.19 2.04 -2.22
N MET A 548 17.57 2.34 -3.47
CA MET A 548 18.76 1.83 -4.16
C MET A 548 19.93 2.84 -4.12
N ASP A 549 19.86 3.87 -3.27
CA ASP A 549 20.86 4.93 -3.16
C ASP A 549 21.15 5.67 -4.49
N LYS A 550 20.19 5.68 -5.42
CA LYS A 550 20.27 6.42 -6.70
C LYS A 550 19.66 7.81 -6.56
N ILE A 551 20.21 8.59 -5.62
CA ILE A 551 19.68 9.90 -5.21
C ILE A 551 19.59 10.87 -6.39
N GLU A 552 20.63 10.95 -7.22
CA GLU A 552 20.68 11.90 -8.33
C GLU A 552 19.61 11.60 -9.38
N MET A 553 19.46 10.33 -9.75
CA MET A 553 18.41 9.88 -10.67
C MET A 553 17.02 10.12 -10.09
N ALA A 554 16.81 9.82 -8.80
CA ALA A 554 15.55 10.08 -8.12
C ALA A 554 15.21 11.58 -8.13
N LEU A 555 16.20 12.44 -7.92
CA LEU A 555 16.02 13.89 -7.88
C LEU A 555 15.70 14.46 -9.26
N ASP A 556 16.39 13.99 -10.30
CA ASP A 556 16.11 14.38 -11.68
C ASP A 556 14.69 13.95 -12.09
N GLU A 557 14.27 12.74 -11.73
CA GLU A 557 12.92 12.25 -11.99
C GLU A 557 11.85 13.05 -11.23
N ALA A 558 12.08 13.38 -9.94
CA ALA A 558 11.18 14.24 -9.18
C ALA A 558 11.07 15.65 -9.80
N ILE A 559 12.18 16.22 -10.26
CA ILE A 559 12.21 17.54 -10.93
C ILE A 559 11.44 17.51 -12.26
N ASN A 560 11.58 16.43 -13.03
CA ASN A 560 10.88 16.21 -14.30
C ASN A 560 9.37 16.01 -14.09
N SER A 561 8.98 15.31 -13.02
CA SER A 561 7.57 15.12 -12.65
C SER A 561 6.84 16.42 -12.32
N GLY A 562 7.58 17.43 -11.85
CA GLY A 562 7.03 18.70 -11.38
C GLY A 562 6.31 18.62 -10.02
N ASP A 563 6.33 17.46 -9.37
CA ASP A 563 5.75 17.27 -8.04
C ASP A 563 6.71 17.76 -6.94
N ASN A 564 6.32 18.84 -6.27
CA ASN A 564 7.12 19.42 -5.19
C ASN A 564 7.24 18.47 -3.99
N ASP A 565 6.24 17.62 -3.73
CA ASP A 565 6.26 16.70 -2.60
C ASP A 565 7.31 15.60 -2.80
N LEU A 566 7.49 15.12 -4.04
CA LEU A 566 8.57 14.18 -4.38
C LEU A 566 9.95 14.82 -4.24
N ILE A 567 10.09 16.09 -4.64
CA ILE A 567 11.35 16.83 -4.44
C ILE A 567 11.63 16.98 -2.94
N TYR A 568 10.62 17.36 -2.15
CA TYR A 568 10.76 17.46 -0.69
C TYR A 568 11.08 16.13 -0.02
N LEU A 569 10.50 15.02 -0.48
CA LEU A 569 10.82 13.68 0.01
C LEU A 569 12.32 13.39 -0.08
N ILE A 570 12.92 13.69 -1.24
CA ILE A 570 14.36 13.49 -1.47
C ILE A 570 15.20 14.48 -0.66
N LEU A 571 14.80 15.75 -0.61
CA LEU A 571 15.50 16.76 0.18
C LEU A 571 15.50 16.41 1.67
N PHE A 572 14.38 15.95 2.22
CA PHE A 572 14.29 15.53 3.62
C PHE A 572 15.07 14.26 3.91
N HIS A 573 15.10 13.33 2.95
CA HIS A 573 15.98 12.16 3.05
C HIS A 573 17.45 12.61 3.18
N LEU A 574 17.93 13.45 2.27
CA LEU A 574 19.28 14.02 2.30
C LEU A 574 19.59 14.81 3.58
N LEU A 575 18.66 15.64 4.06
CA LEU A 575 18.83 16.39 5.32
C LEU A 575 18.90 15.46 6.54
N ASN A 576 18.15 14.35 6.52
CA ASN A 576 18.22 13.34 7.57
C ASN A 576 19.58 12.61 7.54
N GLU A 577 20.07 12.24 6.36
CA GLU A 577 21.40 11.64 6.20
C GLU A 577 22.52 12.56 6.69
N MET A 578 22.41 13.86 6.42
CA MET A 578 23.34 14.87 6.94
C MET A 578 23.26 14.96 8.47
N SER A 579 22.06 14.92 9.05
CA SER A 579 21.85 14.94 10.50
C SER A 579 22.43 13.70 11.19
N CYS A 580 22.44 12.56 10.48
CA CYS A 580 23.10 11.32 10.91
C CYS A 580 24.60 11.25 10.58
N SER A 581 25.21 12.34 10.09
CA SER A 581 26.63 12.38 9.66
C SER A 581 27.01 11.38 8.55
N ARG A 582 26.06 10.90 7.74
CA ARG A 582 26.32 9.97 6.62
C ARG A 582 26.82 10.69 5.37
N ILE A 583 26.33 11.91 5.15
CA ILE A 583 26.80 12.79 4.08
C ILE A 583 27.26 14.11 4.68
N THR A 584 28.23 14.74 4.01
CA THR A 584 28.73 16.07 4.37
C THR A 584 27.90 17.17 3.69
N GLU A 585 27.97 18.39 4.22
CA GLU A 585 27.35 19.57 3.60
C GLU A 585 27.84 19.79 2.16
N LYS A 586 29.11 19.46 1.87
CA LYS A 586 29.69 19.58 0.53
C LYS A 586 29.07 18.57 -0.44
N GLU A 587 28.86 17.34 0.00
CA GLU A 587 28.23 16.29 -0.81
C GLU A 587 26.76 16.62 -1.08
N LEU A 588 26.04 17.17 -0.09
CA LEU A 588 24.68 17.68 -0.31
C LEU A 588 24.66 18.75 -1.41
N PHE A 589 25.55 19.74 -1.34
CA PHE A 589 25.61 20.82 -2.32
C PHE A 589 26.04 20.32 -3.70
N SER A 590 26.97 19.36 -3.76
CA SER A 590 27.37 18.67 -5.00
C SER A 590 26.19 17.96 -5.65
N LYS A 591 25.41 17.20 -4.88
CA LYS A 591 24.21 16.51 -5.37
C LYS A 591 23.09 17.48 -5.79
N LEU A 592 23.08 18.71 -5.31
CA LEU A 592 22.11 19.74 -5.73
C LEU A 592 22.64 20.64 -6.86
N GLN A 593 23.91 20.51 -7.23
CA GLN A 593 24.53 21.31 -8.27
C GLN A 593 23.77 21.11 -9.60
N ASN A 594 23.50 22.20 -10.32
CA ASN A 594 22.73 22.24 -11.56
C ASN A 594 21.22 21.91 -11.45
N ARG A 595 20.67 21.78 -10.22
CA ARG A 595 19.24 21.44 -9.99
C ARG A 595 18.49 22.61 -9.33
N GLU A 596 18.22 23.66 -10.11
CA GLU A 596 17.70 24.94 -9.58
C GLU A 596 16.38 24.82 -8.81
N LYS A 597 15.43 24.00 -9.27
CA LYS A 597 14.14 23.83 -8.59
C LYS A 597 14.30 23.24 -7.19
N ALA A 598 15.14 22.21 -7.04
CA ALA A 598 15.43 21.61 -5.74
C ALA A 598 16.11 22.61 -4.78
N ILE A 599 17.06 23.40 -5.30
CA ILE A 599 17.69 24.49 -4.54
C ILE A 599 16.64 25.51 -4.07
N GLN A 600 15.74 25.94 -4.94
CA GLN A 600 14.69 26.92 -4.60
C GLN A 600 13.78 26.40 -3.49
N LEU A 601 13.33 25.15 -3.59
CA LEU A 601 12.47 24.52 -2.56
C LEU A 601 13.20 24.35 -1.23
N LEU A 602 14.48 23.99 -1.25
CA LEU A 602 15.31 23.89 -0.04
C LEU A 602 15.51 25.27 0.62
N VAL A 603 15.75 26.32 -0.17
CA VAL A 603 15.85 27.70 0.32
C VAL A 603 14.53 28.15 0.98
N LEU A 604 13.39 27.85 0.35
CA LEU A 604 12.07 28.16 0.93
C LEU A 604 11.86 27.45 2.27
N TYR A 605 12.18 26.16 2.33
CA TYR A 605 12.08 25.36 3.55
C TYR A 605 12.92 25.92 4.70
N TRP A 606 14.20 26.23 4.46
CA TRP A 606 15.05 26.81 5.49
C TRP A 606 14.66 28.23 5.89
N LYS A 607 14.15 29.05 4.97
CA LYS A 607 13.58 30.37 5.30
C LYS A 607 12.37 30.24 6.23
N GLN A 608 11.50 29.28 6.00
CA GLN A 608 10.31 29.03 6.82
C GLN A 608 10.69 28.49 8.21
N ASN A 609 11.66 27.58 8.28
CA ASN A 609 12.14 26.97 9.53
C ASN A 609 13.17 27.81 10.30
N LYS A 610 13.56 28.98 9.77
CA LYS A 610 14.56 29.89 10.36
C LYS A 610 15.95 29.25 10.52
N ASP A 611 16.32 28.31 9.65
CA ASP A 611 17.66 27.71 9.62
C ASP A 611 18.62 28.61 8.82
N GLU A 612 18.98 29.73 9.43
CA GLU A 612 19.84 30.74 8.78
C GLU A 612 21.29 30.28 8.61
N LYS A 613 21.75 29.30 9.39
CA LYS A 613 23.13 28.82 9.35
C LYS A 613 23.36 28.03 8.07
N ASN A 614 22.52 27.03 7.82
CA ASN A 614 22.64 26.17 6.63
C ASN A 614 22.29 26.93 5.36
N LEU A 615 21.28 27.81 5.42
CA LEU A 615 20.92 28.68 4.29
C LEU A 615 22.09 29.58 3.84
N LYS A 616 22.82 30.20 4.78
CA LYS A 616 24.00 31.02 4.43
C LYS A 616 25.09 30.20 3.76
N LYS A 617 25.41 29.02 4.31
CA LYS A 617 26.43 28.13 3.74
C LYS A 617 26.09 27.71 2.31
N LEU A 618 24.83 27.35 2.04
CA LEU A 618 24.37 27.02 0.69
C LEU A 618 24.52 28.22 -0.25
N LEU A 619 24.07 29.41 0.16
CA LEU A 619 24.19 30.61 -0.66
C LEU A 619 25.65 31.00 -0.93
N GLU A 620 26.56 30.75 0.03
CA GLU A 620 28.00 30.93 -0.17
C GLU A 620 28.56 29.92 -1.18
N ALA A 621 28.14 28.66 -1.11
CA ALA A 621 28.52 27.63 -2.07
C ALA A 621 27.99 27.89 -3.49
N LEU A 622 26.81 28.52 -3.61
CA LEU A 622 26.21 28.94 -4.88
C LEU A 622 26.69 30.32 -5.37
N GLU A 623 27.61 30.96 -4.65
CA GLU A 623 28.11 32.32 -4.94
C GLU A 623 27.02 33.43 -5.00
N LYS A 624 25.86 33.19 -4.38
CA LYS A 624 24.73 34.13 -4.29
C LYS A 624 24.89 35.08 -3.10
N TYR A 625 25.93 35.91 -3.13
CA TYR A 625 26.25 36.82 -2.02
C TYR A 625 25.23 37.96 -1.83
N ASP A 626 24.48 38.31 -2.87
CA ASP A 626 23.40 39.30 -2.81
C ASP A 626 22.24 38.84 -1.92
N ASP A 627 21.82 37.57 -2.04
CA ASP A 627 20.80 36.98 -1.16
C ASP A 627 21.25 36.99 0.32
N ILE A 628 22.53 36.71 0.57
CA ILE A 628 23.11 36.76 1.93
C ILE A 628 23.08 38.19 2.48
N ALA A 629 23.39 39.18 1.64
CA ALA A 629 23.34 40.59 2.02
C ALA A 629 21.91 41.01 2.38
N VAL A 630 20.91 40.60 1.58
CA VAL A 630 19.49 40.84 1.86
C VAL A 630 19.06 40.16 3.17
N MET A 631 19.50 38.93 3.44
CA MET A 631 19.23 38.27 4.72
C MET A 631 19.76 39.07 5.92
N HIS A 632 20.96 39.64 5.82
CA HIS A 632 21.50 40.51 6.87
C HIS A 632 20.65 41.77 7.08
N ILE A 633 20.10 42.34 6.01
CA ILE A 633 19.20 43.49 6.08
C ILE A 633 17.86 43.10 6.72
N GLU A 634 17.23 42.01 6.29
CA GLU A 634 15.95 41.54 6.83
C GLU A 634 15.98 41.31 8.34
N LYS A 635 17.11 40.81 8.88
CA LYS A 635 17.30 40.64 10.33
C LYS A 635 17.07 41.92 11.12
N ASN A 636 17.38 43.08 10.55
CA ASN A 636 17.20 44.37 11.22
C ASN A 636 15.73 44.77 11.38
N PHE A 637 14.82 44.14 10.62
CA PHE A 637 13.39 44.46 10.59
C PHE A 637 12.50 43.38 11.21
N LYS A 638 13.00 42.16 11.40
CA LYS A 638 12.23 41.04 11.99
C LYS A 638 12.06 41.15 13.52
N ASP A 639 13.05 41.69 14.25
CA ASP A 639 13.01 41.83 15.71
C ASP A 639 12.67 43.27 16.16
N HIS A 640 11.38 43.62 16.21
CA HIS A 640 10.94 44.94 16.73
C HIS A 640 11.27 45.17 18.22
N LYS A 641 11.57 44.11 18.98
CA LYS A 641 11.84 44.18 20.43
C LYS A 641 13.32 44.46 20.77
N LYS A 642 14.28 44.18 19.87
CA LYS A 642 15.70 44.47 20.08
C LYS A 642 16.07 45.80 19.43
N LYS A 643 15.96 46.90 20.19
CA LYS A 643 16.45 48.24 19.80
C LYS A 643 17.99 48.36 19.90
N ASN A 644 18.76 47.28 19.71
CA ASN A 644 20.22 47.39 19.77
C ASN A 644 20.75 47.99 18.46
N VAL A 645 21.25 49.22 18.54
CA VAL A 645 21.78 49.98 17.40
C VAL A 645 23.06 49.32 16.87
N GLU A 646 23.86 48.75 17.76
CA GLU A 646 25.14 48.12 17.41
C GLU A 646 24.94 46.89 16.52
N ASP A 647 23.95 46.07 16.83
CA ASP A 647 23.59 44.90 16.01
C ASP A 647 23.08 45.32 14.63
N LYS A 648 22.31 46.41 14.54
CA LYS A 648 21.85 46.95 13.26
C LYS A 648 23.01 47.41 12.38
N ILE A 649 23.95 48.15 12.96
CA ILE A 649 25.16 48.60 12.27
C ILE A 649 25.99 47.39 11.82
N LYS A 650 26.18 46.39 12.69
CA LYS A 650 26.92 45.16 12.38
C LYS A 650 26.29 44.41 11.20
N ASN A 651 24.97 44.27 11.18
CA ASN A 651 24.25 43.62 10.09
C ASN A 651 24.37 44.39 8.77
N PHE A 652 24.22 45.72 8.76
CA PHE A 652 24.44 46.51 7.54
C PHE A 652 25.90 46.48 7.07
N LYS A 653 26.88 46.44 7.98
CA LYS A 653 28.30 46.26 7.62
C LYS A 653 28.53 44.93 6.91
N ASN A 654 27.99 43.85 7.47
CA ASN A 654 28.06 42.52 6.84
C ASN A 654 27.37 42.50 5.47
N ALA A 655 26.20 43.15 5.34
CA ALA A 655 25.51 43.29 4.06
C ALA A 655 26.36 44.08 3.03
N SER A 656 26.98 45.18 3.45
CA SER A 656 27.89 45.99 2.60
C SER A 656 29.06 45.16 2.08
N MET A 657 29.72 44.38 2.94
CA MET A 657 30.80 43.46 2.53
C MET A 657 30.33 42.41 1.50
N LYS A 658 29.13 41.83 1.69
CA LYS A 658 28.58 40.84 0.77
C LYS A 658 28.11 41.46 -0.57
N PHE A 659 27.61 42.70 -0.57
CA PHE A 659 27.33 43.44 -1.81
C PHE A 659 28.60 43.81 -2.58
N GLU A 660 29.71 44.06 -1.88
CA GLU A 660 31.02 44.25 -2.50
C GLU A 660 31.52 42.96 -3.16
N GLN A 661 31.38 41.82 -2.49
CA GLN A 661 31.72 40.50 -3.04
C GLN A 661 30.87 40.15 -4.28
N SER A 662 29.58 40.49 -4.29
CA SER A 662 28.70 40.33 -5.47
C SER A 662 28.85 41.44 -6.53
N LYS A 663 29.81 42.36 -6.38
CA LYS A 663 30.05 43.50 -7.29
C LYS A 663 28.85 44.43 -7.47
N LYS A 664 27.86 44.41 -6.56
CA LYS A 664 26.67 45.29 -6.59
C LYS A 664 26.94 46.61 -5.86
N MET A 665 27.74 47.47 -6.48
CA MET A 665 28.25 48.71 -5.87
C MET A 665 27.16 49.69 -5.39
N ILE A 666 26.01 49.74 -6.07
CA ILE A 666 24.89 50.61 -5.67
C ILE A 666 24.34 50.18 -4.30
N TYR A 667 24.10 48.89 -4.09
CA TYR A 667 23.55 48.39 -2.82
C TYR A 667 24.55 48.46 -1.68
N LYS A 668 25.85 48.31 -1.97
CA LYS A 668 26.94 48.64 -1.03
C LYS A 668 26.85 50.10 -0.57
N GLN A 669 26.80 51.03 -1.53
CA GLN A 669 26.72 52.48 -1.23
C GLN A 669 25.49 52.81 -0.38
N ILE A 670 24.33 52.26 -0.71
CA ILE A 670 23.09 52.44 0.06
C ILE A 670 23.24 51.90 1.49
N SER A 671 23.84 50.71 1.64
CA SER A 671 24.09 50.11 2.97
C SER A 671 25.05 50.97 3.81
N ASP A 672 26.10 51.52 3.19
CA ASP A 672 27.06 52.42 3.84
C ASP A 672 26.41 53.76 4.22
N GLU A 673 25.55 54.32 3.36
CA GLU A 673 24.78 55.52 3.66
C GLU A 673 23.79 55.29 4.80
N GLN A 674 23.16 54.11 4.88
CA GLN A 674 22.29 53.75 5.99
C GLN A 674 23.06 53.64 7.32
N ILE A 675 24.27 53.06 7.31
CA ILE A 675 25.15 53.05 8.50
C ILE A 675 25.50 54.48 8.92
N LYS A 676 25.86 55.34 7.96
CA LYS A 676 26.17 56.75 8.21
C LYS A 676 24.97 57.48 8.83
N LEU A 677 23.76 57.23 8.34
CA LEU A 677 22.53 57.84 8.88
C LEU A 677 22.28 57.42 10.32
N ILE A 678 22.39 56.13 10.63
CA ILE A 678 22.20 55.62 11.99
C ILE A 678 23.19 56.28 12.95
N ASN A 679 24.48 56.36 12.60
CA ASN A 679 25.49 57.01 13.42
C ASN A 679 25.18 58.50 13.67
N VAL A 680 24.80 59.22 12.61
CA VAL A 680 24.40 60.64 12.72
C VAL A 680 23.19 60.81 13.64
N GLN A 681 22.17 59.97 13.52
CA GLN A 681 20.99 60.02 14.38
C GLN A 681 21.34 59.77 15.85
N VAL A 682 22.17 58.76 16.13
CA VAL A 682 22.62 58.43 17.49
C VAL A 682 23.41 59.58 18.12
N ASP A 683 24.32 60.19 17.36
CA ASP A 683 25.11 61.33 17.83
C ASP A 683 24.23 62.57 18.09
N LEU A 684 23.23 62.80 17.25
CA LEU A 684 22.28 63.90 17.42
C LEU A 684 21.36 63.70 18.64
N GLU A 685 20.85 62.48 18.87
CA GLU A 685 20.08 62.17 20.07
C GLU A 685 20.90 62.37 21.35
N LYS A 686 22.15 61.88 21.37
CA LYS A 686 23.09 62.09 22.50
C LYS A 686 23.33 63.57 22.79
N LYS A 687 23.63 64.36 21.75
CA LYS A 687 23.87 65.82 21.87
C LYS A 687 22.64 66.58 22.37
N LYS A 688 21.43 66.08 22.10
CA LYS A 688 20.16 66.67 22.54
C LYS A 688 19.60 66.01 23.81
N LYS A 689 20.42 65.25 24.55
CA LYS A 689 20.03 64.53 25.79
C LYS A 689 18.77 63.68 25.63
N ASN A 690 18.59 63.03 24.47
CA ASN A 690 17.43 62.21 24.11
C ASN A 690 16.07 62.94 24.14
N ALA A 691 16.06 64.27 24.06
CA ALA A 691 14.81 65.05 24.00
C ALA A 691 14.06 64.91 22.66
N ILE A 692 14.68 64.28 21.65
CA ILE A 692 14.15 64.10 20.30
C ILE A 692 14.43 62.65 19.90
N GLU A 693 13.42 61.93 19.41
CA GLU A 693 13.58 60.60 18.83
C GLU A 693 13.84 60.72 17.32
N LEU A 694 15.03 60.28 16.88
CA LEU A 694 15.50 60.33 15.49
C LEU A 694 15.82 58.94 14.95
N LYS A 695 16.12 57.96 15.82
CA LYS A 695 16.46 56.59 15.42
C LYS A 695 15.39 55.97 14.52
N GLY A 696 15.83 55.48 13.36
CA GLY A 696 14.97 54.75 12.42
C GLY A 696 14.17 55.64 11.46
N GLN A 697 14.27 56.97 11.58
CA GLN A 697 13.71 57.90 10.61
C GLN A 697 14.50 57.87 9.30
N SER A 698 13.84 58.17 8.20
CA SER A 698 14.53 58.48 6.93
C SER A 698 15.33 59.78 7.04
N VAL A 699 16.22 60.06 6.08
CA VAL A 699 16.95 61.35 5.99
C VAL A 699 15.96 62.52 5.96
N ASN A 700 14.86 62.39 5.24
CA ASN A 700 13.84 63.44 5.09
C ASN A 700 13.10 63.70 6.41
N GLU A 701 12.69 62.65 7.09
CA GLU A 701 12.04 62.74 8.41
C GLU A 701 13.00 63.30 9.45
N THR A 702 14.27 62.88 9.43
CA THR A 702 15.32 63.43 10.30
C THR A 702 15.44 64.95 10.12
N ILE A 703 15.48 65.43 8.87
CA ILE A 703 15.50 66.86 8.55
C ILE A 703 14.22 67.55 9.04
N SER A 704 13.05 66.96 8.81
CA SER A 704 11.76 67.48 9.28
C SER A 704 11.71 67.60 10.81
N THR A 705 12.13 66.57 11.54
CA THR A 705 12.15 66.56 13.01
C THR A 705 13.12 67.60 13.57
N LEU A 706 14.29 67.80 12.94
CA LEU A 706 15.23 68.87 13.33
C LEU A 706 14.65 70.28 13.09
N ILE A 707 13.94 70.48 11.98
CA ILE A 707 13.27 71.76 11.66
C ILE A 707 12.13 72.04 12.65
N LYS A 708 11.31 71.03 12.95
CA LYS A 708 10.24 71.10 13.96
C LYS A 708 10.77 71.53 15.33
N ASN A 709 11.94 71.04 15.71
CA ASN A 709 12.60 71.37 16.98
C ASN A 709 13.48 72.65 16.90
N ARG A 710 13.22 73.54 15.94
CA ARG A 710 13.89 74.85 15.80
C ARG A 710 15.42 74.77 15.61
N ASP A 711 15.93 73.71 14.99
CA ASP A 711 17.37 73.54 14.71
C ASP A 711 17.71 73.49 13.20
N PRO A 712 17.50 74.59 12.45
CA PRO A 712 17.72 74.63 11.01
C PRO A 712 19.21 74.56 10.63
N LYS A 713 20.12 74.92 11.55
CA LYS A 713 21.56 74.83 11.33
C LYS A 713 21.99 73.38 11.21
N THR A 714 21.52 72.52 12.10
CA THR A 714 21.86 71.10 12.11
C THR A 714 21.14 70.34 10.99
N ALA A 715 19.89 70.72 10.66
CA ALA A 715 19.18 70.22 9.48
C ALA A 715 19.94 70.50 8.16
N ASN A 716 20.53 71.69 8.01
CA ASN A 716 21.38 72.02 6.86
C ASN A 716 22.69 71.22 6.81
N LYS A 717 23.27 70.84 7.96
CA LYS A 717 24.42 69.94 8.01
C LYS A 717 24.06 68.55 7.50
N VAL A 718 22.94 67.99 7.95
CA VAL A 718 22.42 66.68 7.47
C VAL A 718 22.15 66.73 5.96
N LYS A 719 21.52 67.80 5.45
CA LYS A 719 21.32 68.02 4.01
C LYS A 719 22.64 67.92 3.22
N ARG A 720 23.70 68.61 3.66
CA ARG A 720 25.01 68.59 3.00
C ARG A 720 25.64 67.20 3.06
N GLN A 721 25.57 66.54 4.22
CA GLN A 721 26.17 65.24 4.45
C GLN A 721 25.56 64.13 3.58
N PHE A 722 24.24 64.13 3.40
CA PHE A 722 23.52 63.16 2.56
C PHE A 722 23.20 63.67 1.15
N LYS A 723 23.84 64.77 0.73
CA LYS A 723 23.68 65.39 -0.62
C LYS A 723 22.21 65.54 -1.04
N VAL A 724 21.33 65.91 -0.11
CA VAL A 724 19.89 66.03 -0.38
C VAL A 724 19.66 67.17 -1.38
N PRO A 725 18.99 66.93 -2.53
CA PRO A 725 18.78 67.95 -3.55
C PRO A 725 18.07 69.19 -3.00
N ASP A 726 18.49 70.37 -3.46
CA ASP A 726 17.95 71.65 -2.99
C ASP A 726 16.43 71.71 -3.11
N LYS A 727 15.87 71.32 -4.26
CA LYS A 727 14.42 71.27 -4.44
C LYS A 727 13.71 70.44 -3.37
N ARG A 728 14.26 69.27 -3.01
CA ARG A 728 13.69 68.36 -2.00
C ARG A 728 13.80 68.93 -0.60
N TYR A 729 14.95 69.50 -0.24
CA TYR A 729 15.14 70.15 1.05
C TYR A 729 14.16 71.30 1.26
N TRP A 730 13.95 72.14 0.23
CA TRP A 730 12.98 73.23 0.29
C TRP A 730 11.55 72.73 0.48
N TRP A 731 11.13 71.69 -0.25
CA TRP A 731 9.81 71.07 -0.06
C TRP A 731 9.60 70.55 1.37
N ILE A 732 10.58 69.82 1.92
CA ILE A 732 10.51 69.32 3.31
C ILE A 732 10.39 70.50 4.26
N THR A 733 11.26 71.51 4.11
CA THR A 733 11.33 72.66 5.02
C THR A 733 10.02 73.45 5.04
N ILE A 734 9.46 73.82 3.88
CA ILE A 734 8.20 74.58 3.84
C ILE A 734 7.03 73.77 4.38
N SER A 735 7.00 72.46 4.09
CA SER A 735 5.92 71.58 4.53
C SER A 735 5.95 71.43 6.05
N THR A 736 7.13 71.17 6.62
CA THR A 736 7.33 71.05 8.07
C THR A 736 7.04 72.35 8.80
N LEU A 737 7.54 73.50 8.31
CA LEU A 737 7.31 74.79 8.96
C LEU A 737 5.82 75.16 8.97
N ALA A 738 5.12 74.94 7.86
CA ALA A 738 3.70 75.25 7.77
C ALA A 738 2.82 74.28 8.58
N GLN A 739 3.13 72.97 8.58
CA GLN A 739 2.42 71.98 9.42
C GLN A 739 2.53 72.32 10.91
N ASN A 740 3.69 72.80 11.36
CA ASN A 740 3.91 73.23 12.75
C ASN A 740 3.54 74.70 13.01
N ARG A 741 2.89 75.37 12.04
CA ARG A 741 2.43 76.78 12.13
C ARG A 741 3.55 77.79 12.48
N MET A 742 4.78 77.49 12.08
CA MET A 742 5.96 78.34 12.29
C MET A 742 6.07 79.40 11.16
N TRP A 743 5.08 80.28 11.09
CA TRP A 743 4.90 81.22 9.96
C TRP A 743 6.01 82.25 9.82
N GLU A 744 6.54 82.76 10.94
CA GLU A 744 7.67 83.70 10.95
C GLU A 744 8.92 83.07 10.34
N ASN A 745 9.24 81.83 10.76
CA ASN A 745 10.36 81.08 10.21
C ASN A 745 10.16 80.74 8.73
N LEU A 746 8.92 80.50 8.29
CA LEU A 746 8.60 80.29 6.87
C LEU A 746 8.82 81.56 6.05
N LEU A 747 8.44 82.72 6.58
CA LEU A 747 8.68 84.03 5.95
C LEU A 747 10.18 84.32 5.84
N MET A 748 10.93 84.16 6.94
CA MET A 748 12.38 84.29 6.95
C MET A 748 13.04 83.33 5.95
N PHE A 749 12.57 82.09 5.87
CA PHE A 749 13.11 81.10 4.92
C PHE A 749 12.84 81.50 3.46
N ALA A 750 11.65 82.02 3.16
CA ALA A 750 11.28 82.51 1.83
C ALA A 750 12.08 83.73 1.36
N GLU A 751 12.59 84.54 2.30
CA GLU A 751 13.42 85.72 2.04
C GLU A 751 14.91 85.41 2.00
N SER A 752 15.34 84.31 2.62
CA SER A 752 16.76 83.98 2.73
C SER A 752 17.47 83.79 1.38
N LYS A 753 16.82 83.14 0.40
CA LYS A 753 17.34 82.88 -0.95
C LYS A 753 16.19 82.72 -1.95
N ASN A 754 16.49 82.87 -3.24
CA ASN A 754 15.53 82.56 -4.31
C ASN A 754 15.14 81.07 -4.28
N SER A 755 13.84 80.79 -4.25
CA SER A 755 13.35 79.42 -4.11
C SER A 755 13.55 78.58 -5.38
N PRO A 756 14.26 77.43 -5.33
CA PRO A 756 14.47 76.55 -6.47
C PRO A 756 13.21 75.77 -6.90
N ILE A 757 12.15 75.82 -6.10
CA ILE A 757 10.83 75.24 -6.38
C ILE A 757 9.79 76.31 -6.75
N GLY A 758 10.20 77.59 -6.77
CA GLY A 758 9.30 78.74 -6.91
C GLY A 758 8.47 79.01 -5.65
N TYR A 759 7.61 80.04 -5.72
CA TYR A 759 6.78 80.47 -4.58
C TYR A 759 5.34 79.93 -4.60
N GLU A 760 4.90 79.30 -5.70
CA GLU A 760 3.61 78.60 -5.77
C GLU A 760 3.48 77.51 -4.67
N PRO A 761 4.48 76.63 -4.46
CA PRO A 761 4.48 75.67 -3.35
C PRO A 761 4.23 76.29 -1.97
N PHE A 762 4.79 77.47 -1.70
CA PHE A 762 4.59 78.17 -0.42
C PHE A 762 3.13 78.54 -0.21
N VAL A 763 2.47 79.06 -1.26
CA VAL A 763 1.04 79.42 -1.23
C VAL A 763 0.19 78.18 -0.99
N ARG A 764 0.42 77.09 -1.74
CA ARG A 764 -0.35 75.83 -1.61
C ARG A 764 -0.20 75.19 -0.24
N VAL A 765 1.02 75.18 0.31
CA VAL A 765 1.29 74.63 1.65
C VAL A 765 0.65 75.48 2.76
N CYS A 766 0.62 76.81 2.62
CA CYS A 766 -0.10 77.69 3.55
C CYS A 766 -1.63 77.49 3.48
N LEU A 767 -2.17 77.34 2.27
CA LEU A 767 -3.59 77.05 2.03
C LEU A 767 -4.01 75.72 2.63
N LYS A 768 -3.21 74.66 2.45
CA LYS A 768 -3.45 73.34 3.03
C LYS A 768 -3.53 73.37 4.55
N ASN A 769 -2.77 74.25 5.20
CA ASN A 769 -2.77 74.46 6.65
C ASN A 769 -3.72 75.60 7.09
N LEU A 770 -4.70 75.97 6.26
CA LEU A 770 -5.78 76.93 6.51
C LEU A 770 -5.34 78.39 6.79
N SER A 771 -4.09 78.75 6.51
CA SER A 771 -3.59 80.11 6.71
C SER A 771 -3.66 80.94 5.42
N LYS A 772 -4.86 81.49 5.13
CA LYS A 772 -5.07 82.38 3.98
C LYS A 772 -4.30 83.69 4.10
N LYS A 773 -4.04 84.18 5.32
CA LYS A 773 -3.30 85.44 5.54
C LYS A 773 -1.84 85.30 5.13
N GLU A 774 -1.19 84.20 5.50
CA GLU A 774 0.22 83.95 5.14
C GLU A 774 0.36 83.57 3.66
N ALA A 775 -0.58 82.80 3.10
CA ALA A 775 -0.59 82.46 1.68
C ALA A 775 -0.52 83.69 0.77
N LYS A 776 -1.19 84.79 1.13
CA LYS A 776 -1.19 86.06 0.38
C LYS A 776 0.19 86.69 0.23
N ARG A 777 1.09 86.50 1.19
CA ARG A 777 2.41 87.15 1.20
C ARG A 777 3.34 86.60 0.11
N TYR A 778 3.13 85.36 -0.34
CA TYR A 778 4.01 84.71 -1.31
C TYR A 778 3.54 84.83 -2.76
N ILE A 779 2.26 85.15 -3.01
CA ILE A 779 1.70 85.26 -4.38
C ILE A 779 2.39 86.34 -5.22
N PRO A 780 2.74 87.54 -4.70
CA PRO A 780 3.45 88.55 -5.48
C PRO A 780 4.80 88.05 -6.02
N LYS A 781 5.44 87.09 -5.34
CA LYS A 781 6.74 86.52 -5.71
C LYS A 781 6.65 85.46 -6.83
N ILE A 782 5.44 85.13 -7.31
CA ILE A 782 5.22 84.18 -8.41
C ILE A 782 5.38 84.90 -9.76
N LYS A 783 6.33 84.44 -10.57
CA LYS A 783 6.63 85.03 -11.90
C LYS A 783 5.58 84.72 -12.97
N ASN A 784 4.95 83.54 -12.92
CA ASN A 784 3.94 83.14 -13.90
C ASN A 784 2.59 83.80 -13.58
N MET A 785 2.16 84.72 -14.43
CA MET A 785 0.93 85.52 -14.21
C MET A 785 -0.36 84.70 -14.28
N LYS A 786 -0.46 83.69 -15.16
CA LYS A 786 -1.65 82.81 -15.23
C LYS A 786 -1.85 82.05 -13.92
N LYS A 787 -0.79 81.40 -13.41
CA LYS A 787 -0.82 80.70 -12.12
C LYS A 787 -1.07 81.63 -10.92
N LYS A 788 -0.61 82.89 -11.02
CA LYS A 788 -0.86 83.91 -10.01
C LYS A 788 -2.36 84.25 -9.92
N ILE A 789 -3.03 84.33 -11.07
CA ILE A 789 -4.48 84.55 -11.17
C ILE A 789 -5.25 83.36 -10.61
N ASP A 790 -4.86 82.13 -10.95
CA ASP A 790 -5.47 80.90 -10.41
C ASP A 790 -5.43 80.87 -8.88
N LEU A 791 -4.28 81.18 -8.29
CA LEU A 791 -4.12 81.23 -6.83
C LEU A 791 -4.89 82.40 -6.19
N TYR A 792 -5.01 83.55 -6.88
CA TYR A 792 -5.87 84.65 -6.43
C TYR A 792 -7.36 84.25 -6.45
N MET A 793 -7.80 83.48 -7.45
CA MET A 793 -9.15 82.91 -7.49
C MET A 793 -9.40 81.95 -6.33
N GLU A 794 -8.48 81.01 -6.08
CA GLU A 794 -8.56 80.06 -4.94
C GLU A 794 -8.64 80.77 -3.58
N LEU A 795 -7.97 81.92 -3.43
CA LEU A 795 -8.00 82.75 -2.21
C LEU A 795 -9.21 83.68 -2.11
N GLY A 796 -10.06 83.75 -3.15
CA GLY A 796 -11.22 84.64 -3.24
C GLY A 796 -10.85 86.12 -3.42
N MET A 797 -9.66 86.39 -3.94
CA MET A 797 -9.11 87.72 -4.23
C MET A 797 -9.49 88.17 -5.65
N TRP A 798 -10.80 88.31 -5.87
CA TRP A 798 -11.37 88.52 -7.21
C TRP A 798 -10.89 89.79 -7.90
N LYS A 799 -10.66 90.89 -7.16
CA LYS A 799 -10.17 92.16 -7.73
C LYS A 799 -8.76 92.00 -8.33
N GLN A 800 -7.85 91.39 -7.58
CA GLN A 800 -6.49 91.14 -8.04
C GLN A 800 -6.43 90.09 -9.16
N ALA A 801 -7.33 89.09 -9.15
CA ALA A 801 -7.48 88.14 -10.24
C ALA A 801 -7.95 88.82 -11.54
N THR A 802 -8.95 89.71 -11.48
CA THR A 802 -9.46 90.45 -12.65
C THR A 802 -8.44 91.44 -13.21
N GLU A 803 -7.72 92.17 -12.33
CA GLU A 803 -6.65 93.09 -12.75
C GLU A 803 -5.51 92.35 -13.45
N GLY A 804 -5.13 91.17 -12.93
CA GLY A 804 -4.11 90.31 -13.55
C GLY A 804 -4.53 89.72 -14.90
N ALA A 805 -5.80 89.31 -15.05
CA ALA A 805 -6.30 88.79 -16.32
C ALA A 805 -6.46 89.90 -17.38
N SER A 806 -6.86 91.10 -16.96
CA SER A 806 -6.93 92.28 -17.83
C SER A 806 -5.56 92.69 -18.36
N THR A 807 -4.49 92.54 -17.56
CA THR A 807 -3.11 92.83 -18.01
C THR A 807 -2.57 91.79 -19.00
N LEU A 808 -3.08 90.55 -18.96
CA LEU A 808 -2.73 89.50 -19.93
C LEU A 808 -3.55 89.57 -21.23
N LYS A 809 -4.58 90.43 -21.30
CA LYS A 809 -5.55 90.50 -22.43
C LYS A 809 -6.17 89.13 -22.79
N ASP A 810 -6.36 88.27 -21.80
CA ASP A 810 -6.89 86.91 -21.98
C ASP A 810 -8.41 86.89 -21.65
N GLU A 811 -9.25 87.04 -22.69
CA GLU A 811 -10.71 87.16 -22.54
C GLU A 811 -11.37 85.89 -22.00
N GLU A 812 -10.83 84.71 -22.30
CA GLU A 812 -11.34 83.44 -21.76
C GLU A 812 -11.10 83.36 -20.24
N LEU A 813 -9.94 83.81 -19.77
CA LEU A 813 -9.59 83.80 -18.36
C LEU A 813 -10.48 84.77 -17.55
N LEU A 814 -10.86 85.91 -18.14
CA LEU A 814 -11.84 86.84 -17.56
C LEU A 814 -13.23 86.21 -17.42
N LYS A 815 -13.69 85.45 -18.44
CA LYS A 815 -14.95 84.69 -18.38
C LYS A 815 -14.90 83.61 -17.29
N GLN A 816 -13.78 82.90 -17.14
CA GLN A 816 -13.58 81.91 -16.08
C GLN A 816 -13.60 82.54 -14.68
N ILE A 817 -12.99 83.72 -14.48
CA ILE A 817 -13.03 84.44 -13.19
C ILE A 817 -14.47 84.85 -12.84
N LEU A 818 -15.25 85.33 -13.81
CA LEU A 818 -16.66 85.69 -13.62
C LEU A 818 -17.50 84.47 -13.18
N GLN A 819 -17.37 83.35 -13.89
CA GLN A 819 -18.05 82.10 -13.53
C GLN A 819 -17.63 81.58 -12.14
N ALA A 820 -16.32 81.56 -11.84
CA ALA A 820 -15.81 81.13 -10.54
C ALA A 820 -16.27 82.03 -9.38
N LYS A 821 -16.40 83.35 -9.62
CA LYS A 821 -16.94 84.32 -8.66
C LYS A 821 -18.43 84.09 -8.38
N GLU A 822 -19.22 83.71 -9.39
CA GLU A 822 -20.63 83.34 -9.24
C GLU A 822 -20.81 82.03 -8.48
N ILE A 823 -20.01 81.00 -8.79
CA ILE A 823 -19.99 79.72 -8.09
C ILE A 823 -19.60 79.92 -6.61
N SER A 824 -18.60 80.76 -6.33
CA SER A 824 -18.21 81.13 -4.95
C SER A 824 -19.32 81.87 -4.19
N LYS A 825 -20.07 82.76 -4.87
CA LYS A 825 -21.25 83.43 -4.29
C LYS A 825 -22.37 82.43 -3.97
N LYS A 826 -22.64 81.46 -4.86
CA LYS A 826 -23.61 80.37 -4.63
C LYS A 826 -23.19 79.50 -3.44
N ASN A 827 -21.91 79.10 -3.36
CA ASN A 827 -21.36 78.29 -2.27
C ASN A 827 -21.33 79.00 -0.89
N LYS A 828 -21.23 80.34 -0.86
CA LYS A 828 -21.40 81.13 0.38
C LYS A 828 -22.85 81.28 0.82
N LYS A 829 -23.81 81.22 -0.10
CA LYS A 829 -25.26 81.22 0.21
C LYS A 829 -25.72 79.86 0.77
N THR A 830 -25.13 78.75 0.32
CA THR A 830 -25.42 77.40 0.85
C THR A 830 -24.73 77.06 2.17
N LYS A 831 -23.65 77.76 2.56
CA LYS A 831 -22.99 77.61 3.89
C LYS A 831 -23.54 78.56 4.98
N LYS A 832 -24.52 79.40 4.64
CA LYS A 832 -25.27 80.28 5.56
C LYS A 832 -26.71 79.80 5.80
N LYS A 833 -27.08 78.67 5.21
CA LYS A 833 -28.06 77.71 5.72
C LYS A 833 -27.27 76.58 6.35
#